data_AF-A0A5J5SB08-F1
#
_entry.id   AF-A0A5J5SB08-F1
#
_cell.length_a   1.000
_cell.length_b   1.000
_cell.length_c   1.000
_cell.angle_alpha   90.00
_cell.angle_beta   90.00
_cell.angle_gamma   90.00
#
_symmetry.space_group_name_H-M   'P 1'
#
loop_
_entity.id
_entity.type
_entity.pdbx_description
1 polymer ?
#
loop_
_entity_poly.entity_id
_entity_poly.type
_entity_poly.pdbx_seq_one_letter_code
_entity_poly.pdbx_strand_id
1 'polypeptide(L)'
;MKLPTLSVLYLIHLTSLLLILAESTQPPFSCDISDPRTKSYPFCKTTLPITQRVQDLVSRLTLDEKISQLVNSASSIPRLGIPAYQWWSEALHGVAYSLRVTQGIRFNGTIQSATSFPQVILTAASFDAHLWYRIAQAVGIEARAIYNAGQAMGMTFWAPNINIYRDPRWGRGQETPGEDPLVSGKYAVSFVRGIQGDSFEGGKLGQHLQASACCKHFTAYDLDNWKGVKRYVFNAKVSLQDLADTYQPPFQSCIQQGKASGIMCAYNRVNGVPNCADYNLLSKTARGQWGFNGYITSDCDAVAIIHEDQGYAKLPEDAVADVLKAGMDVNCGTYLKKYTKSAVEKRKLPVSKIDRALHNLFSVRIRLGLFDGNPVKQPYGTIGSDKVCSQEHRNLALEAARNGIVLLKNTDKLLPLSKTKTTSLAVIGPNANSAKTLVGNYAGPPCKPVTPLQGLQSYVKDTRFHQGCNAVNCSSAFIAQSVKIAKGADHVVLVMGLDQTQESEDHDRVDLLLPPKQQNLISRIARVAKNPVILVLLSGGPVDISFAKNDQHIGSILWAGYPGEAGGRALAEIIFGDHNPGGRLPVTWYPQSYVNVPMTDMRMRPEPSSSYPGRTYRFYQGPKVFEFGYGLSYSNYTYEILPVTQNRVHIMVESSNPHRYLPVSEMGDEVCEKMKYTVKVRVKNHGAMAGKHPMLLFVRQPKMVNGRPVRQLVAFQSVNLNAGERADVEFELRPCEHLSSAKKDGSMVIEEGSYLLSIGDKESEIQVVK
;
A
#
# COMPACT_ATOMS: atom_id res chain seq x y z
N MET A 1 27.76 -71.04 42.04
CA MET A 1 29.20 -71.14 41.71
C MET A 1 29.75 -69.71 41.64
N LYS A 2 30.97 -69.50 42.13
CA LYS A 2 31.59 -68.20 42.42
C LYS A 2 31.80 -67.32 41.16
N LEU A 3 31.78 -66.00 41.39
CA LEU A 3 32.25 -64.87 40.56
C LEU A 3 33.63 -65.09 39.90
N PRO A 4 34.02 -64.36 38.81
CA PRO A 4 34.44 -62.92 38.87
C PRO A 4 34.07 -62.12 37.57
N THR A 5 34.25 -60.81 37.33
CA THR A 5 34.99 -59.68 37.92
C THR A 5 34.48 -58.37 37.26
N LEU A 6 34.52 -57.25 38.00
CA LEU A 6 34.30 -55.86 37.57
C LEU A 6 35.25 -55.36 36.46
N SER A 7 34.80 -54.39 35.64
CA SER A 7 35.47 -53.07 35.44
C SER A 7 34.61 -52.16 34.53
N VAL A 8 33.91 -51.13 35.05
CA VAL A 8 34.35 -49.72 35.06
C VAL A 8 34.82 -49.21 33.68
N LEU A 9 33.92 -48.98 32.71
CA LEU A 9 34.20 -48.14 31.53
C LEU A 9 32.95 -47.81 30.67
N TYR A 10 31.81 -47.48 31.27
CA TYR A 10 30.65 -46.95 30.52
C TYR A 10 29.89 -45.92 31.36
N LEU A 11 30.55 -44.82 31.72
CA LEU A 11 29.87 -43.64 32.29
C LEU A 11 30.55 -42.33 31.90
N ILE A 12 31.01 -42.21 30.66
CA ILE A 12 31.43 -40.93 30.07
C ILE A 12 31.09 -41.02 28.59
N HIS A 13 29.87 -40.60 28.20
CA HIS A 13 29.51 -40.08 26.86
C HIS A 13 28.00 -39.84 26.79
N LEU A 14 27.48 -38.97 27.68
CA LEU A 14 26.16 -38.38 27.47
C LEU A 14 26.11 -36.93 28.00
N THR A 15 27.16 -36.17 27.69
CA THR A 15 27.07 -34.70 27.59
C THR A 15 26.93 -34.37 26.12
N SER A 16 25.76 -34.68 25.55
CA SER A 16 25.33 -34.07 24.30
C SER A 16 25.31 -32.57 24.53
N LEU A 17 26.25 -31.86 23.89
CA LEU A 17 26.28 -30.41 23.81
C LEU A 17 24.89 -29.92 23.38
N LEU A 18 24.09 -29.43 24.33
CA LEU A 18 23.21 -28.32 24.09
C LEU A 18 24.11 -27.10 23.85
N LEU A 19 24.69 -27.03 22.65
CA LEU A 19 25.01 -25.74 22.05
C LEU A 19 23.68 -25.03 21.87
N ILE A 20 23.27 -24.30 22.90
CA ILE A 20 22.49 -23.09 22.68
C ILE A 20 23.35 -22.29 21.72
N LEU A 21 23.05 -22.36 20.42
CA LEU A 21 23.54 -21.39 19.46
C LEU A 21 23.09 -20.05 20.03
N ALA A 22 24.00 -19.35 20.71
CA ALA A 22 23.80 -17.96 21.00
C ALA A 22 23.56 -17.31 19.63
N GLU A 23 22.31 -16.92 19.37
CA GLU A 23 22.02 -16.18 18.16
C GLU A 23 22.97 -14.99 18.15
N SER A 24 23.81 -14.91 17.11
CA SER A 24 24.71 -13.77 16.94
C SER A 24 23.87 -12.51 17.04
N THR A 25 24.15 -11.68 18.05
CA THR A 25 23.54 -10.37 18.21
C THR A 25 23.99 -9.40 17.11
N GLN A 26 24.95 -9.80 16.27
CA GLN A 26 25.40 -9.02 15.12
C GLN A 26 24.69 -9.43 13.82
N PRO A 27 24.22 -8.45 13.03
CA PRO A 27 23.65 -8.70 11.71
C PRO A 27 24.64 -9.38 10.76
N PRO A 28 24.17 -10.18 9.79
CA PRO A 28 25.04 -10.78 8.77
C PRO A 28 25.60 -9.70 7.83
N PHE A 29 26.92 -9.60 7.67
CA PHE A 29 27.56 -8.67 6.73
C PHE A 29 28.73 -9.30 5.98
N SER A 30 29.11 -8.69 4.85
CA SER A 30 30.28 -9.09 4.04
C SER A 30 31.43 -8.09 4.24
N CYS A 31 32.62 -8.44 3.76
CA CYS A 31 33.81 -7.58 3.81
C CYS A 31 34.28 -7.26 5.24
N ASP A 32 34.31 -8.27 6.10
CA ASP A 32 34.95 -8.15 7.40
C ASP A 32 36.45 -7.88 7.24
N ILE A 33 36.90 -6.74 7.76
CA ILE A 33 38.30 -6.31 7.73
C ILE A 33 39.20 -7.17 8.62
N SER A 34 38.61 -7.92 9.55
CA SER A 34 39.33 -8.88 10.39
C SER A 34 39.60 -10.19 9.66
N ASP A 35 38.86 -10.51 8.59
CA ASP A 35 39.12 -11.67 7.73
C ASP A 35 40.14 -11.30 6.64
N PRO A 36 41.39 -11.80 6.72
CA PRO A 36 42.44 -11.48 5.76
C PRO A 36 42.13 -11.99 4.35
N ARG A 37 41.21 -12.95 4.18
CA ARG A 37 40.80 -13.50 2.89
C ARG A 37 39.94 -12.53 2.10
N THR A 38 39.13 -11.71 2.79
CA THR A 38 38.13 -10.84 2.15
C THR A 38 38.56 -9.38 2.06
N LYS A 39 39.45 -8.92 2.94
CA LYS A 39 39.89 -7.51 3.02
C LYS A 39 40.53 -6.98 1.72
N SER A 40 41.15 -7.85 0.93
CA SER A 40 41.88 -7.46 -0.29
C SER A 40 41.00 -7.33 -1.53
N TYR A 41 39.75 -7.83 -1.50
CA TYR A 41 38.89 -7.81 -2.68
C TYR A 41 38.47 -6.40 -3.09
N PRO A 42 38.56 -6.02 -4.38
CA PRO A 42 38.09 -4.74 -4.87
C PRO A 42 36.62 -4.45 -4.52
N PHE A 43 35.74 -5.45 -4.55
CA PHE A 43 34.34 -5.24 -4.14
C PHE A 43 34.15 -4.82 -2.67
N CYS A 44 35.16 -5.01 -1.81
CA CYS A 44 35.19 -4.55 -0.42
C CYS A 44 35.79 -3.15 -0.23
N LYS A 45 36.33 -2.51 -1.30
CA LYS A 45 36.89 -1.15 -1.23
C LYS A 45 35.77 -0.12 -1.40
N THR A 46 35.31 0.45 -0.28
CA THR A 46 34.21 1.43 -0.25
C THR A 46 34.52 2.74 -1.01
N THR A 47 35.78 3.01 -1.31
CA THR A 47 36.22 4.15 -2.13
C THR A 47 35.98 3.97 -3.64
N LEU A 48 35.69 2.75 -4.10
CA LEU A 48 35.40 2.48 -5.51
C LEU A 48 33.91 2.71 -5.83
N PRO A 49 33.58 3.18 -7.05
CA PRO A 49 32.19 3.26 -7.50
C PRO A 49 31.48 1.91 -7.37
N ILE A 50 30.19 1.94 -6.97
CA ILE A 50 29.37 0.73 -6.81
C ILE A 50 29.42 -0.15 -8.06
N THR A 51 29.35 0.44 -9.24
CA THR A 51 29.42 -0.30 -10.52
C THR A 51 30.70 -1.13 -10.65
N GLN A 52 31.85 -0.58 -10.27
CA GLN A 52 33.14 -1.30 -10.29
C GLN A 52 33.18 -2.40 -9.23
N ARG A 53 32.69 -2.13 -8.02
CA ARG A 53 32.62 -3.11 -6.93
C ARG A 53 31.76 -4.31 -7.34
N VAL A 54 30.59 -4.05 -7.93
CA VAL A 54 29.68 -5.10 -8.40
C VAL A 54 30.28 -5.89 -9.55
N GLN A 55 30.95 -5.23 -10.50
CA GLN A 55 31.61 -5.92 -11.62
C GLN A 55 32.70 -6.88 -11.15
N ASP A 56 33.53 -6.43 -10.20
CA ASP A 56 34.54 -7.30 -9.57
C ASP A 56 33.87 -8.48 -8.86
N LEU A 57 32.82 -8.23 -8.07
CA LEU A 57 32.09 -9.29 -7.36
C LEU A 57 31.49 -10.33 -8.33
N VAL A 58 30.74 -9.90 -9.35
CA VAL A 58 30.07 -10.80 -10.30
C VAL A 58 31.07 -11.60 -11.13
N SER A 59 32.21 -11.01 -11.49
CA SER A 59 33.27 -11.71 -12.24
C SER A 59 33.92 -12.85 -11.45
N ARG A 60 33.88 -12.79 -10.11
CA ARG A 60 34.44 -13.82 -9.24
C ARG A 60 33.53 -15.02 -9.07
N LEU A 61 32.22 -14.92 -9.32
CA LEU A 61 31.23 -15.97 -9.04
C LEU A 61 31.30 -17.11 -10.06
N THR A 62 31.23 -18.35 -9.58
CA THR A 62 30.97 -19.52 -10.45
C THR A 62 29.52 -19.49 -10.95
N LEU A 63 29.20 -20.25 -12.00
CA LEU A 63 27.83 -20.31 -12.50
C LEU A 63 26.83 -20.79 -11.43
N ASP A 64 27.20 -21.79 -10.62
CA ASP A 64 26.32 -22.31 -9.57
C ASP A 64 26.09 -21.28 -8.45
N GLU A 65 27.13 -20.52 -8.09
CA GLU A 65 26.98 -19.41 -7.14
C GLU A 65 26.12 -18.29 -7.72
N LYS A 66 26.31 -17.93 -9.00
CA LYS A 66 25.46 -16.95 -9.70
C LYS A 66 23.99 -17.36 -9.62
N ILE A 67 23.67 -18.60 -9.96
CA ILE A 67 22.31 -19.15 -9.90
C ILE A 67 21.75 -19.12 -8.48
N SER A 68 22.57 -19.43 -7.47
CA SER A 68 22.14 -19.42 -6.06
C SER A 68 21.68 -18.06 -5.55
N GLN A 69 22.06 -16.97 -6.23
CA GLN A 69 21.71 -15.59 -5.87
C GLN A 69 20.49 -15.05 -6.64
N LEU A 70 19.93 -15.79 -7.60
CA LEU A 70 18.77 -15.39 -8.40
C LEU A 70 17.42 -15.68 -7.72
N VAL A 71 17.42 -16.12 -6.48
CA VAL A 71 16.20 -16.48 -5.73
C VAL A 71 16.10 -15.68 -4.44
N ASN A 72 14.88 -15.56 -3.90
CA ASN A 72 14.65 -14.76 -2.69
C ASN A 72 15.46 -15.27 -1.50
N SER A 73 15.61 -16.59 -1.35
CA SER A 73 16.45 -17.21 -0.33
C SER A 73 17.86 -17.46 -0.89
N ALA A 74 18.64 -16.38 -1.02
CA ALA A 74 19.97 -16.42 -1.61
C ALA A 74 20.97 -17.12 -0.67
N SER A 75 21.68 -18.10 -1.20
CA SER A 75 22.61 -18.92 -0.40
C SER A 75 23.87 -18.16 -0.01
N SER A 76 24.53 -18.52 1.09
CA SER A 76 25.85 -17.96 1.41
C SER A 76 26.90 -18.40 0.39
N ILE A 77 27.93 -17.58 0.19
CA ILE A 77 29.13 -17.91 -0.60
C ILE A 77 30.35 -17.79 0.33
N PRO A 78 30.67 -18.86 1.10
CA PRO A 78 31.68 -18.80 2.15
C PRO A 78 33.07 -18.41 1.65
N ARG A 79 33.48 -18.87 0.46
CA ARG A 79 34.81 -18.54 -0.08
C ARG A 79 35.02 -17.05 -0.36
N LEU A 80 33.95 -16.29 -0.53
CA LEU A 80 33.96 -14.84 -0.74
C LEU A 80 33.52 -14.07 0.52
N GLY A 81 33.22 -14.77 1.63
CA GLY A 81 32.70 -14.19 2.86
C GLY A 81 31.36 -13.46 2.67
N ILE A 82 30.49 -14.00 1.82
CA ILE A 82 29.15 -13.43 1.56
C ILE A 82 28.11 -14.27 2.33
N PRO A 83 27.41 -13.69 3.31
CA PRO A 83 26.34 -14.39 4.03
C PRO A 83 25.14 -14.70 3.13
N ALA A 84 24.32 -15.64 3.58
CA ALA A 84 22.99 -15.85 3.02
C ALA A 84 22.15 -14.57 3.16
N TYR A 85 21.25 -14.33 2.21
CA TYR A 85 20.42 -13.13 2.17
C TYR A 85 18.98 -13.48 1.84
N GLN A 86 18.03 -12.89 2.57
CA GLN A 86 16.61 -13.03 2.30
C GLN A 86 16.04 -11.77 1.65
N TRP A 87 15.60 -11.89 0.39
CA TRP A 87 14.94 -10.80 -0.33
C TRP A 87 13.51 -10.55 0.14
N TRP A 88 12.81 -11.61 0.59
CA TRP A 88 11.40 -11.54 0.96
C TRP A 88 11.23 -11.10 2.42
N SER A 89 10.92 -9.82 2.61
CA SER A 89 10.31 -9.28 3.83
C SER A 89 9.15 -8.36 3.46
N GLU A 90 8.25 -8.12 4.42
CA GLU A 90 7.02 -7.34 4.21
C GLU A 90 6.97 -6.16 5.18
N ALA A 91 6.43 -5.03 4.70
CA ALA A 91 6.37 -3.80 5.48
C ALA A 91 5.16 -2.93 5.10
N LEU A 92 4.04 -3.55 4.70
CA LEU A 92 2.91 -2.86 4.06
C LEU A 92 2.39 -1.67 4.88
N HIS A 93 2.22 -1.87 6.19
CA HIS A 93 1.76 -0.84 7.14
C HIS A 93 2.41 -1.02 8.54
N GLY A 94 3.69 -1.40 8.55
CA GLY A 94 4.41 -1.88 9.74
C GLY A 94 5.32 -3.03 9.35
N VAL A 95 6.44 -3.22 10.06
CA VAL A 95 7.33 -4.35 9.77
C VAL A 95 6.59 -5.66 10.04
N ALA A 96 6.58 -6.58 9.08
CA ALA A 96 5.85 -7.83 9.16
C ALA A 96 6.77 -9.03 8.91
N TYR A 97 6.33 -10.19 9.41
CA TYR A 97 6.95 -11.47 9.09
C TYR A 97 6.10 -12.22 8.06
N SER A 98 6.75 -12.98 7.18
CA SER A 98 6.05 -13.90 6.29
C SER A 98 6.03 -15.29 6.93
N LEU A 99 4.83 -15.83 7.20
CA LEU A 99 4.65 -17.19 7.73
C LEU A 99 5.30 -18.28 6.85
N ARG A 100 5.59 -17.96 5.59
CA ARG A 100 6.17 -18.89 4.60
C ARG A 100 7.69 -18.81 4.51
N VAL A 101 8.34 -17.90 5.25
CA VAL A 101 9.79 -17.66 5.17
C VAL A 101 10.39 -17.64 6.58
N THR A 102 11.29 -18.58 6.85
CA THR A 102 11.92 -18.74 8.17
C THR A 102 13.10 -17.79 8.42
N GLN A 103 13.57 -17.08 7.39
CA GLN A 103 14.83 -16.33 7.39
C GLN A 103 14.70 -14.84 7.01
N GLY A 104 13.48 -14.29 6.93
CA GLY A 104 13.24 -12.86 6.70
C GLY A 104 13.39 -12.05 7.99
N ILE A 105 12.43 -11.16 8.26
CA ILE A 105 12.24 -10.56 9.58
C ILE A 105 11.77 -11.63 10.58
N ARG A 106 12.33 -11.60 11.80
CA ARG A 106 11.97 -12.50 12.90
C ARG A 106 11.62 -11.73 14.16
N PHE A 107 10.51 -12.12 14.81
CA PHE A 107 10.02 -11.54 16.07
C PHE A 107 10.20 -12.50 17.27
N ASN A 108 11.25 -13.32 17.25
CA ASN A 108 11.51 -14.37 18.24
C ASN A 108 12.69 -14.07 19.19
N GLY A 109 13.30 -12.88 19.09
CA GLY A 109 14.41 -12.43 19.95
C GLY A 109 13.99 -11.36 20.96
N THR A 110 14.85 -10.37 21.17
CA THR A 110 14.59 -9.23 22.07
C THR A 110 13.48 -8.30 21.55
N ILE A 111 13.31 -8.26 20.22
CA ILE A 111 12.21 -7.54 19.57
C ILE A 111 11.14 -8.57 19.19
N GLN A 112 9.94 -8.44 19.76
CA GLN A 112 8.83 -9.39 19.59
C GLN A 112 7.61 -8.80 18.89
N SER A 113 7.65 -7.51 18.59
CA SER A 113 6.57 -6.75 17.97
C SER A 113 7.13 -5.60 17.16
N ALA A 114 6.30 -5.04 16.28
CA ALA A 114 6.56 -3.81 15.54
C ALA A 114 5.31 -2.94 15.55
N THR A 115 5.46 -1.64 15.32
CA THR A 115 4.32 -0.72 15.31
C THR A 115 3.37 -1.08 14.18
N SER A 116 2.11 -1.36 14.51
CA SER A 116 1.08 -1.69 13.50
C SER A 116 0.23 -0.46 13.19
N PHE A 117 0.55 0.21 12.08
CA PHE A 117 -0.21 1.35 11.57
C PHE A 117 -1.56 0.87 10.99
N PRO A 118 -2.52 1.78 10.73
CA PRO A 118 -3.69 1.43 9.95
C PRO A 118 -3.32 0.82 8.60
N GLN A 119 -4.18 -0.05 8.10
CA GLN A 119 -4.04 -0.58 6.75
C GLN A 119 -4.05 0.58 5.72
N VAL A 120 -3.34 0.40 4.60
CA VAL A 120 -3.05 1.45 3.61
C VAL A 120 -4.29 2.23 3.19
N ILE A 121 -5.41 1.56 2.94
CA ILE A 121 -6.66 2.21 2.52
C ILE A 121 -7.18 3.24 3.54
N LEU A 122 -7.01 3.00 4.85
CA LEU A 122 -7.41 3.96 5.88
C LEU A 122 -6.41 5.10 5.99
N THR A 123 -5.11 4.81 5.89
CA THR A 123 -4.09 5.84 5.87
C THR A 123 -4.27 6.77 4.67
N ALA A 124 -4.61 6.24 3.48
CA ALA A 124 -4.90 7.04 2.30
C ALA A 124 -6.13 7.95 2.46
N ALA A 125 -7.10 7.55 3.28
CA ALA A 125 -8.27 8.38 3.60
C ALA A 125 -7.91 9.70 4.33
N SER A 126 -6.68 9.83 4.86
CA SER A 126 -6.22 11.09 5.42
C SER A 126 -5.83 12.14 4.37
N PHE A 127 -5.59 11.73 3.11
CA PHE A 127 -5.09 12.61 2.04
C PHE A 127 -3.95 13.54 2.52
N ASP A 128 -2.95 12.94 3.16
CA ASP A 128 -1.79 13.63 3.73
C ASP A 128 -0.51 12.87 3.41
N ALA A 129 0.14 13.28 2.32
CA ALA A 129 1.40 12.70 1.87
C ALA A 129 2.52 12.79 2.91
N HIS A 130 2.54 13.84 3.75
CA HIS A 130 3.55 13.98 4.79
C HIS A 130 3.32 13.00 5.94
N LEU A 131 2.07 12.73 6.31
CA LEU A 131 1.74 11.64 7.25
C LEU A 131 2.16 10.27 6.68
N TRP A 132 1.91 10.01 5.40
CA TRP A 132 2.31 8.75 4.75
C TRP A 132 3.83 8.58 4.73
N TYR A 133 4.57 9.66 4.46
CA TYR A 133 6.04 9.68 4.55
C TYR A 133 6.54 9.37 5.96
N ARG A 134 5.99 10.02 7.00
CA ARG A 134 6.38 9.78 8.39
C ARG A 134 6.12 8.33 8.82
N ILE A 135 5.01 7.74 8.40
CA ILE A 135 4.70 6.33 8.65
C ILE A 135 5.77 5.45 8.02
N ALA A 136 6.09 5.65 6.74
CA ALA A 136 7.11 4.88 6.05
C ALA A 136 8.52 5.10 6.63
N GLN A 137 8.83 6.31 7.09
CA GLN A 137 10.09 6.60 7.79
C GLN A 137 10.19 5.80 9.10
N ALA A 138 9.14 5.78 9.92
CA ALA A 138 9.08 4.97 11.13
C ALA A 138 9.27 3.47 10.80
N VAL A 139 8.58 2.97 9.78
CA VAL A 139 8.71 1.57 9.33
C VAL A 139 10.15 1.25 8.88
N GLY A 140 10.80 2.15 8.12
CA GLY A 140 12.20 1.97 7.71
C GLY A 140 13.18 1.99 8.89
N ILE A 141 12.93 2.82 9.91
CA ILE A 141 13.71 2.87 11.14
C ILE A 141 13.55 1.57 11.93
N GLU A 142 12.32 1.09 12.14
CA GLU A 142 12.07 -0.17 12.85
C GLU A 142 12.67 -1.37 12.11
N ALA A 143 12.54 -1.42 10.79
CA ALA A 143 13.16 -2.44 9.95
C ALA A 143 14.68 -2.49 10.15
N ARG A 144 15.34 -1.32 10.16
CA ARG A 144 16.78 -1.22 10.37
C ARG A 144 17.17 -1.60 11.80
N ALA A 145 16.38 -1.22 12.80
CA ALA A 145 16.59 -1.60 14.20
C ALA A 145 16.54 -3.14 14.38
N ILE A 146 15.55 -3.80 13.77
CA ILE A 146 15.41 -5.27 13.81
C ILE A 146 16.59 -5.95 13.14
N TYR A 147 17.04 -5.42 12.00
CA TYR A 147 18.25 -5.91 11.34
C TYR A 147 19.49 -5.75 12.23
N ASN A 148 19.72 -4.56 12.79
CA ASN A 148 20.86 -4.27 13.64
C ASN A 148 20.89 -5.14 14.91
N ALA A 149 19.73 -5.62 15.39
CA ALA A 149 19.61 -6.57 16.49
C ALA A 149 19.90 -8.04 16.09
N GLY A 150 20.27 -8.32 14.84
CA GLY A 150 20.50 -9.68 14.33
C GLY A 150 19.21 -10.46 14.01
N GLN A 151 18.05 -9.80 14.07
CA GLN A 151 16.74 -10.43 13.90
C GLN A 151 16.21 -10.39 12.46
N ALA A 152 17.07 -10.10 11.47
CA ALA A 152 16.74 -10.20 10.04
C ALA A 152 17.95 -10.66 9.21
N MET A 153 17.71 -11.43 8.13
CA MET A 153 18.74 -11.79 7.14
C MET A 153 18.62 -11.00 5.83
N GLY A 154 17.86 -9.90 5.83
CA GLY A 154 17.73 -8.98 4.72
C GLY A 154 17.00 -7.70 5.09
N MET A 155 17.04 -6.71 4.20
CA MET A 155 16.46 -5.37 4.40
C MET A 155 15.74 -4.88 3.15
N THR A 156 15.16 -5.81 2.40
CA THR A 156 14.33 -5.55 1.23
C THR A 156 12.89 -5.87 1.56
N PHE A 157 12.02 -4.89 1.38
CA PHE A 157 10.62 -5.00 1.73
C PHE A 157 9.76 -4.87 0.47
N TRP A 158 8.90 -5.84 0.25
CA TRP A 158 7.98 -5.86 -0.90
C TRP A 158 6.73 -5.05 -0.61
N ALA A 159 6.96 -3.76 -0.38
CA ALA A 159 5.96 -2.73 -0.16
C ALA A 159 6.45 -1.40 -0.80
N PRO A 160 5.55 -0.53 -1.26
CA PRO A 160 4.10 -0.56 -1.07
C PRO A 160 3.33 -1.30 -2.19
N ASN A 161 2.10 -1.71 -1.90
CA ASN A 161 1.11 -2.06 -2.93
C ASN A 161 0.45 -0.77 -3.44
N ILE A 162 0.62 -0.50 -4.74
CA ILE A 162 0.19 0.76 -5.40
C ILE A 162 -0.70 0.50 -6.61
N ASN A 163 -1.26 -0.71 -6.69
CA ASN A 163 -2.27 -1.03 -7.68
C ASN A 163 -3.53 -0.18 -7.45
N ILE A 164 -4.24 0.13 -8.52
CA ILE A 164 -5.51 0.85 -8.44
C ILE A 164 -6.57 -0.08 -7.84
N TYR A 165 -7.28 0.36 -6.80
CA TYR A 165 -8.47 -0.35 -6.28
C TYR A 165 -9.65 -0.18 -7.23
N ARG A 166 -9.52 -0.77 -8.42
CA ARG A 166 -10.40 -0.54 -9.56
C ARG A 166 -11.78 -1.16 -9.38
N ASP A 167 -11.85 -2.35 -8.79
CA ASP A 167 -13.10 -3.04 -8.49
C ASP A 167 -13.26 -3.23 -6.98
N PRO A 168 -14.36 -2.74 -6.37
CA PRO A 168 -14.58 -2.77 -4.92
C PRO A 168 -14.57 -4.17 -4.30
N ARG A 169 -14.74 -5.23 -5.10
CA ARG A 169 -14.75 -6.62 -4.62
C ARG A 169 -13.37 -7.22 -4.40
N TRP A 170 -12.31 -6.59 -4.91
CA TRP A 170 -10.96 -7.12 -4.81
C TRP A 170 -10.53 -7.28 -3.34
N GLY A 171 -10.17 -8.49 -2.94
CA GLY A 171 -9.87 -8.85 -1.54
C GLY A 171 -8.61 -8.17 -1.00
N ARG A 172 -7.69 -7.77 -1.88
CA ARG A 172 -6.47 -7.04 -1.55
C ARG A 172 -6.56 -5.53 -1.77
N GLY A 173 -7.73 -5.00 -2.15
CA GLY A 173 -7.89 -3.56 -2.31
C GLY A 173 -7.69 -2.78 -1.01
N GLN A 174 -7.83 -3.45 0.15
CA GLN A 174 -7.43 -2.91 1.45
C GLN A 174 -5.95 -2.48 1.50
N GLU A 175 -5.08 -3.17 0.75
CA GLU A 175 -3.63 -2.94 0.74
C GLU A 175 -3.22 -1.71 -0.08
N THR A 176 -4.17 -1.06 -0.76
CA THR A 176 -3.86 0.00 -1.73
C THR A 176 -4.33 1.37 -1.24
N PRO A 177 -3.75 2.45 -1.79
CA PRO A 177 -4.17 3.82 -1.46
C PRO A 177 -5.47 4.26 -2.16
N GLY A 178 -6.28 3.32 -2.65
CA GLY A 178 -7.60 3.58 -3.23
C GLY A 178 -7.65 3.51 -4.76
N GLU A 179 -8.65 4.18 -5.34
CA GLU A 179 -9.00 4.02 -6.77
C GLU A 179 -8.39 5.07 -7.70
N ASP A 180 -7.63 6.02 -7.16
CA ASP A 180 -7.10 7.17 -7.90
C ASP A 180 -5.61 7.04 -8.24
N PRO A 181 -5.20 7.24 -9.51
CA PRO A 181 -3.79 7.17 -9.91
C PRO A 181 -2.89 8.24 -9.27
N LEU A 182 -3.37 9.48 -9.06
CA LEU A 182 -2.58 10.54 -8.43
C LEU A 182 -2.35 10.25 -6.94
N VAL A 183 -3.39 9.84 -6.22
CA VAL A 183 -3.28 9.40 -4.81
C VAL A 183 -2.30 8.24 -4.70
N SER A 184 -2.42 7.24 -5.59
CA SER A 184 -1.54 6.07 -5.60
C SER A 184 -0.08 6.44 -5.91
N GLY A 185 0.15 7.32 -6.87
CA GLY A 185 1.49 7.85 -7.18
C GLY A 185 2.09 8.63 -6.02
N LYS A 186 1.34 9.55 -5.40
CA LYS A 186 1.82 10.32 -4.24
C LYS A 186 2.08 9.46 -3.01
N TYR A 187 1.26 8.43 -2.79
CA TYR A 187 1.51 7.42 -1.74
C TYR A 187 2.80 6.66 -2.02
N ALA A 188 2.99 6.17 -3.25
CA ALA A 188 4.20 5.47 -3.66
C ALA A 188 5.47 6.30 -3.39
N VAL A 189 5.48 7.57 -3.82
CA VAL A 189 6.60 8.49 -3.62
C VAL A 189 6.90 8.71 -2.14
N SER A 190 5.86 9.01 -1.35
CA SER A 190 5.99 9.27 0.09
C SER A 190 6.53 8.04 0.83
N PHE A 191 5.98 6.86 0.52
CA PHE A 191 6.36 5.63 1.16
C PHE A 191 7.79 5.21 0.80
N VAL A 192 8.14 5.24 -0.49
CA VAL A 192 9.48 4.86 -0.96
C VAL A 192 10.54 5.78 -0.34
N ARG A 193 10.31 7.11 -0.34
CA ARG A 193 11.25 8.06 0.27
C ARG A 193 11.44 7.80 1.77
N GLY A 194 10.34 7.59 2.50
CA GLY A 194 10.37 7.31 3.93
C GLY A 194 11.15 6.04 4.28
N ILE A 195 10.81 4.90 3.65
CA ILE A 195 11.50 3.62 3.93
C ILE A 195 12.99 3.70 3.57
N GLN A 196 13.32 4.32 2.43
CA GLN A 196 14.69 4.34 1.92
C GLN A 196 15.62 5.31 2.65
N GLY A 197 15.06 6.22 3.48
CA GLY A 197 15.84 7.22 4.20
C GLY A 197 16.12 8.49 3.38
N ASP A 198 15.26 8.83 2.41
CA ASP A 198 15.30 10.14 1.72
C ASP A 198 14.48 11.19 2.52
N SER A 199 14.60 12.47 2.17
CA SER A 199 13.69 13.51 2.65
C SER A 199 12.32 13.41 2.00
N PHE A 200 11.32 14.05 2.60
CA PHE A 200 9.98 14.16 2.01
C PHE A 200 10.01 14.79 0.61
N GLU A 201 10.79 15.85 0.43
CA GLU A 201 10.98 16.57 -0.84
C GLU A 201 11.82 15.75 -1.84
N GLY A 202 12.59 14.79 -1.35
CA GLY A 202 13.54 13.98 -2.11
C GLY A 202 14.90 14.66 -2.31
N GLY A 203 15.84 13.89 -2.87
CA GLY A 203 17.15 14.40 -3.30
C GLY A 203 18.24 14.39 -2.22
N LYS A 204 17.93 13.92 -1.00
CA LYS A 204 18.93 13.65 0.04
C LYS A 204 19.38 12.19 0.08
N LEU A 205 18.74 11.32 -0.70
CA LEU A 205 19.15 9.93 -0.84
C LEU A 205 20.55 9.86 -1.47
N GLY A 206 21.55 9.60 -0.63
CA GLY A 206 22.92 9.34 -1.07
C GLY A 206 23.07 7.94 -1.66
N GLN A 207 24.29 7.40 -1.59
CA GLN A 207 24.57 6.03 -2.04
C GLN A 207 24.03 4.96 -1.08
N HIS A 208 23.65 5.33 0.15
CA HIS A 208 23.18 4.41 1.18
C HIS A 208 21.66 4.43 1.35
N LEU A 209 21.06 3.25 1.45
CA LEU A 209 19.65 3.01 1.72
C LEU A 209 19.45 2.63 3.18
N GLN A 210 18.50 3.25 3.88
CA GLN A 210 18.06 2.82 5.20
C GLN A 210 17.39 1.44 5.15
N ALA A 211 16.50 1.23 4.19
CA ALA A 211 15.93 -0.05 3.82
C ALA A 211 15.52 0.01 2.35
N SER A 212 15.23 -1.12 1.71
CA SER A 212 14.78 -1.13 0.30
C SER A 212 13.25 -1.23 0.22
N ALA A 213 12.65 -0.34 -0.56
CA ALA A 213 11.23 -0.37 -0.92
C ALA A 213 11.04 -0.98 -2.31
N CYS A 214 9.92 -1.68 -2.52
CA CYS A 214 9.59 -2.35 -3.77
C CYS A 214 8.11 -2.19 -4.11
N CYS A 215 7.82 -1.36 -5.13
CA CYS A 215 6.45 -1.10 -5.57
C CYS A 215 5.86 -2.31 -6.28
N LYS A 216 4.65 -2.72 -5.87
CA LYS A 216 3.96 -3.90 -6.40
C LYS A 216 2.48 -3.63 -6.70
N HIS A 217 1.84 -4.37 -7.60
CA HIS A 217 2.36 -5.45 -8.47
C HIS A 217 2.25 -5.00 -9.94
N PHE A 218 3.38 -4.98 -10.64
CA PHE A 218 3.56 -4.35 -11.95
C PHE A 218 3.24 -5.34 -13.09
N THR A 219 2.17 -5.17 -13.88
CA THR A 219 1.09 -4.18 -13.75
C THR A 219 -0.30 -4.77 -14.03
N ALA A 220 -1.34 -3.95 -13.83
CA ALA A 220 -2.75 -4.28 -14.04
C ALA A 220 -3.19 -5.55 -13.30
N TYR A 221 -2.76 -5.66 -12.04
CA TYR A 221 -3.17 -6.68 -11.08
C TYR A 221 -4.15 -6.07 -10.08
N ASP A 222 -5.41 -6.48 -10.15
CA ASP A 222 -6.51 -5.98 -9.30
C ASP A 222 -7.64 -7.02 -9.11
N LEU A 223 -7.28 -8.30 -9.18
CA LEU A 223 -8.16 -9.48 -9.04
C LEU A 223 -7.33 -10.65 -8.50
N ASP A 224 -7.82 -11.32 -7.46
CA ASP A 224 -7.16 -12.46 -6.82
C ASP A 224 -7.81 -13.80 -7.19
N ASN A 225 -9.10 -13.96 -6.85
CA ASN A 225 -9.86 -15.17 -7.04
C ASN A 225 -11.36 -14.86 -7.06
N TRP A 226 -11.87 -14.45 -8.21
CA TRP A 226 -13.27 -14.08 -8.38
C TRP A 226 -14.01 -15.09 -9.24
N LYS A 227 -15.01 -15.78 -8.67
CA LYS A 227 -15.86 -16.78 -9.36
C LYS A 227 -15.05 -17.82 -10.15
N GLY A 228 -13.95 -18.30 -9.57
CA GLY A 228 -13.06 -19.29 -10.18
C GLY A 228 -12.01 -18.72 -11.14
N VAL A 229 -12.04 -17.42 -11.45
CA VAL A 229 -10.97 -16.74 -12.18
C VAL A 229 -9.85 -16.40 -11.20
N LYS A 230 -8.72 -17.09 -11.33
CA LYS A 230 -7.55 -16.92 -10.47
C LYS A 230 -6.53 -15.95 -11.09
N ARG A 231 -5.92 -15.11 -10.25
CA ARG A 231 -4.81 -14.20 -10.60
C ARG A 231 -3.69 -14.84 -11.40
N TYR A 232 -3.40 -16.11 -11.10
CA TYR A 232 -2.28 -16.85 -11.69
C TYR A 232 -2.41 -17.04 -13.19
N VAL A 233 -3.62 -17.17 -13.73
CA VAL A 233 -3.86 -17.42 -15.16
C VAL A 233 -4.70 -16.34 -15.82
N PHE A 234 -5.11 -15.31 -15.05
CA PHE A 234 -5.90 -14.21 -15.57
C PHE A 234 -5.13 -13.44 -16.65
N ASN A 235 -5.78 -13.20 -17.78
CA ASN A 235 -5.26 -12.40 -18.88
C ASN A 235 -6.03 -11.09 -18.98
N ALA A 236 -5.53 -10.07 -18.29
CA ALA A 236 -6.09 -8.74 -18.28
C ALA A 236 -6.04 -8.13 -19.69
N LYS A 237 -7.19 -7.79 -20.25
CA LYS A 237 -7.32 -7.10 -21.55
C LYS A 237 -7.43 -5.61 -21.31
N VAL A 238 -6.31 -4.90 -21.45
CA VAL A 238 -6.21 -3.48 -21.10
C VAL A 238 -5.82 -2.68 -22.33
N SER A 239 -6.53 -1.59 -22.61
CA SER A 239 -6.19 -0.68 -23.71
C SER A 239 -4.89 0.07 -23.40
N LEU A 240 -4.14 0.50 -24.44
CA LEU A 240 -2.96 1.36 -24.25
C LEU A 240 -3.35 2.68 -23.57
N GLN A 241 -4.55 3.17 -23.87
CA GLN A 241 -5.14 4.34 -23.22
C GLN A 241 -5.27 4.14 -21.70
N ASP A 242 -5.92 3.07 -21.25
CA ASP A 242 -6.12 2.83 -19.81
C ASP A 242 -4.80 2.48 -19.10
N LEU A 243 -3.86 1.83 -19.78
CA LEU A 243 -2.51 1.59 -19.25
C LEU A 243 -1.81 2.92 -18.93
N ALA A 244 -1.75 3.84 -19.89
CA ALA A 244 -1.12 5.14 -19.73
C ALA A 244 -1.86 6.06 -18.74
N ASP A 245 -3.20 5.97 -18.70
CA ASP A 245 -4.05 6.89 -17.94
C ASP A 245 -4.36 6.43 -16.51
N THR A 246 -4.24 5.14 -16.21
CA THR A 246 -4.69 4.56 -14.92
C THR A 246 -3.69 3.59 -14.30
N TYR A 247 -3.27 2.55 -15.02
CA TYR A 247 -2.56 1.42 -14.38
C TYR A 247 -1.05 1.65 -14.19
N GLN A 248 -0.40 2.38 -15.10
CA GLN A 248 1.04 2.63 -15.08
C GLN A 248 1.50 3.90 -14.34
N PRO A 249 0.73 5.01 -14.28
CA PRO A 249 1.18 6.23 -13.61
C PRO A 249 1.73 6.06 -12.19
N PRO A 250 1.11 5.25 -11.29
CA PRO A 250 1.66 5.06 -9.95
C PRO A 250 3.08 4.45 -9.95
N PHE A 251 3.35 3.50 -10.86
CA PHE A 251 4.67 2.86 -11.01
C PHE A 251 5.69 3.82 -11.62
N GLN A 252 5.27 4.64 -12.58
CA GLN A 252 6.12 5.70 -13.12
C GLN A 252 6.55 6.68 -12.02
N SER A 253 5.62 7.18 -11.20
CA SER A 253 5.93 8.05 -10.05
C SER A 253 6.84 7.35 -9.03
N CYS A 254 6.57 6.08 -8.72
CA CYS A 254 7.41 5.28 -7.82
C CYS A 254 8.88 5.22 -8.28
N ILE A 255 9.11 5.03 -9.58
CA ILE A 255 10.45 4.94 -10.16
C ILE A 255 11.10 6.31 -10.29
N GLN A 256 10.43 7.26 -10.97
CA GLN A 256 11.04 8.53 -11.36
C GLN A 256 11.15 9.50 -10.19
N GLN A 257 10.11 9.59 -9.35
CA GLN A 257 10.05 10.56 -8.25
C GLN A 257 10.40 9.91 -6.90
N GLY A 258 9.92 8.69 -6.65
CA GLY A 258 10.21 7.93 -5.44
C GLY A 258 11.64 7.37 -5.40
N LYS A 259 12.26 7.14 -6.58
CA LYS A 259 13.57 6.48 -6.72
C LYS A 259 13.61 5.11 -6.04
N ALA A 260 12.55 4.32 -6.22
CA ALA A 260 12.45 3.00 -5.64
C ALA A 260 13.64 2.11 -6.03
N SER A 261 14.08 1.29 -5.08
CA SER A 261 15.15 0.31 -5.26
C SER A 261 14.63 -1.02 -5.79
N GLY A 262 13.32 -1.27 -5.71
CA GLY A 262 12.67 -2.48 -6.23
C GLY A 262 11.36 -2.19 -6.97
N ILE A 263 11.01 -3.07 -7.90
CA ILE A 263 9.63 -3.25 -8.40
C ILE A 263 9.32 -4.74 -8.50
N MET A 264 8.06 -5.13 -8.27
CA MET A 264 7.63 -6.53 -8.35
C MET A 264 6.72 -6.73 -9.55
N CYS A 265 7.06 -7.63 -10.46
CA CYS A 265 6.20 -8.01 -11.58
C CYS A 265 5.08 -8.95 -11.10
N ALA A 266 3.85 -8.72 -11.60
CA ALA A 266 2.66 -9.44 -11.15
C ALA A 266 2.52 -10.85 -11.74
N TYR A 267 1.61 -11.66 -11.17
CA TYR A 267 1.27 -12.99 -11.69
C TYR A 267 0.61 -12.99 -13.05
N ASN A 268 -0.36 -12.09 -13.25
CA ASN A 268 -1.28 -12.13 -14.38
C ASN A 268 -0.56 -11.82 -15.70
N ARG A 269 -1.25 -12.14 -16.80
CA ARG A 269 -0.90 -11.64 -18.12
C ARG A 269 -1.59 -10.31 -18.38
N VAL A 270 -0.95 -9.47 -19.19
CA VAL A 270 -1.56 -8.29 -19.80
C VAL A 270 -1.50 -8.49 -21.31
N ASN A 271 -2.65 -8.44 -21.96
CA ASN A 271 -2.78 -8.60 -23.42
C ASN A 271 -2.06 -9.83 -24.00
N GLY A 272 -2.01 -10.93 -23.22
CA GLY A 272 -1.41 -12.20 -23.62
C GLY A 272 0.01 -12.45 -23.13
N VAL A 273 0.71 -11.46 -22.57
CA VAL A 273 2.11 -11.59 -22.12
C VAL A 273 2.14 -11.61 -20.58
N PRO A 274 2.82 -12.58 -19.93
CA PRO A 274 3.01 -12.57 -18.49
C PRO A 274 3.85 -11.36 -18.07
N ASN A 275 3.43 -10.63 -17.03
CA ASN A 275 4.13 -9.41 -16.61
C ASN A 275 5.63 -9.64 -16.32
N CYS A 276 5.99 -10.76 -15.68
CA CYS A 276 7.39 -11.10 -15.39
C CYS A 276 8.22 -11.52 -16.62
N ALA A 277 7.59 -11.78 -17.76
CA ALA A 277 8.24 -12.13 -19.03
C ALA A 277 8.08 -11.03 -20.10
N ASP A 278 7.53 -9.87 -19.75
CA ASP A 278 7.31 -8.79 -20.71
C ASP A 278 8.54 -7.87 -20.84
N TYR A 279 9.30 -8.03 -21.93
CA TYR A 279 10.46 -7.18 -22.24
C TYR A 279 10.10 -5.71 -22.46
N ASN A 280 8.93 -5.43 -23.05
CA ASN A 280 8.52 -4.06 -23.28
C ASN A 280 8.20 -3.37 -21.95
N LEU A 281 7.54 -4.08 -21.04
CA LEU A 281 7.22 -3.56 -19.70
C LEU A 281 8.47 -3.37 -18.84
N LEU A 282 9.29 -4.42 -18.68
CA LEU A 282 10.37 -4.43 -17.69
C LEU A 282 11.64 -3.72 -18.19
N SER A 283 12.05 -3.99 -19.44
CA SER A 283 13.29 -3.41 -19.97
C SER A 283 13.06 -2.10 -20.71
N LYS A 284 12.12 -2.04 -21.66
CA LYS A 284 11.91 -0.80 -22.43
C LYS A 284 11.27 0.30 -21.60
N THR A 285 10.20 0.00 -20.89
CA THR A 285 9.45 1.01 -20.12
C THR A 285 10.12 1.29 -18.78
N ALA A 286 10.19 0.32 -17.86
CA ALA A 286 10.72 0.61 -16.52
C ALA A 286 12.20 1.02 -16.53
N ARG A 287 13.08 0.26 -17.17
CA ARG A 287 14.52 0.59 -17.21
C ARG A 287 14.86 1.66 -18.24
N GLY A 288 14.33 1.56 -19.45
CA GLY A 288 14.61 2.51 -20.54
C GLY A 288 13.92 3.87 -20.34
N GLN A 289 12.59 3.91 -20.50
CA GLN A 289 11.82 5.15 -20.51
C GLN A 289 11.77 5.83 -19.13
N TRP A 290 11.62 5.05 -18.05
CA TRP A 290 11.50 5.60 -16.70
C TRP A 290 12.83 5.64 -15.93
N GLY A 291 13.91 5.07 -16.46
CA GLY A 291 15.24 5.14 -15.86
C GLY A 291 15.38 4.36 -14.55
N PHE A 292 14.71 3.21 -14.41
CA PHE A 292 14.74 2.39 -13.19
C PHE A 292 16.14 1.82 -12.88
N ASN A 293 16.68 2.25 -11.74
CA ASN A 293 18.01 1.89 -11.23
C ASN A 293 17.92 1.03 -9.95
N GLY A 294 17.22 -0.10 -10.04
CA GLY A 294 17.01 -1.06 -8.95
C GLY A 294 16.88 -2.51 -9.44
N TYR A 295 16.31 -3.37 -8.59
CA TYR A 295 16.02 -4.78 -8.92
C TYR A 295 14.54 -5.00 -9.26
N ILE A 296 14.27 -5.97 -10.13
CA ILE A 296 12.94 -6.44 -10.49
C ILE A 296 12.77 -7.85 -9.91
N THR A 297 11.80 -8.03 -9.02
CA THR A 297 11.46 -9.33 -8.44
C THR A 297 10.20 -9.92 -9.06
N SER A 298 10.12 -11.24 -9.15
CA SER A 298 8.84 -11.92 -9.35
C SER A 298 7.98 -11.87 -8.09
N ASP A 299 6.66 -11.92 -8.26
CA ASP A 299 5.76 -12.39 -7.21
C ASP A 299 5.97 -13.92 -6.95
N CYS A 300 5.39 -14.46 -5.89
CA CYS A 300 5.70 -15.77 -5.30
C CYS A 300 4.70 -16.90 -5.66
N ASP A 301 4.85 -17.73 -6.69
CA ASP A 301 6.01 -18.02 -7.54
C ASP A 301 5.63 -17.81 -9.02
N ALA A 302 5.62 -16.54 -9.46
CA ALA A 302 5.13 -16.15 -10.78
C ALA A 302 5.94 -16.76 -11.94
N VAL A 303 7.21 -17.13 -11.70
CA VAL A 303 8.05 -17.76 -12.72
C VAL A 303 7.59 -19.20 -13.01
N ALA A 304 7.26 -19.96 -11.96
CA ALA A 304 6.71 -21.30 -12.11
C ALA A 304 5.37 -21.27 -12.87
N ILE A 305 4.49 -20.35 -12.48
CA ILE A 305 3.15 -20.16 -13.06
C ILE A 305 3.18 -19.93 -14.58
N ILE A 306 4.20 -19.23 -15.11
CA ILE A 306 4.36 -18.99 -16.56
C ILE A 306 4.43 -20.30 -17.35
N HIS A 307 5.06 -21.33 -16.78
CA HIS A 307 5.16 -22.66 -17.37
C HIS A 307 4.00 -23.56 -16.94
N GLU A 308 3.84 -23.76 -15.63
CA GLU A 308 3.04 -24.83 -15.05
C GLU A 308 1.53 -24.61 -15.23
N ASP A 309 1.07 -23.36 -15.10
CA ASP A 309 -0.37 -23.04 -15.13
C ASP A 309 -0.78 -22.28 -16.41
N GLN A 310 0.06 -21.36 -16.85
CA GLN A 310 -0.27 -20.48 -17.97
C GLN A 310 0.03 -21.12 -19.34
N GLY A 311 0.95 -22.09 -19.40
CA GLY A 311 1.42 -22.70 -20.64
C GLY A 311 2.05 -21.72 -21.63
N TYR A 312 2.54 -20.56 -21.14
CA TYR A 312 3.25 -19.56 -21.95
C TYR A 312 4.57 -20.16 -22.43
N ALA A 313 5.38 -20.59 -21.45
CA ALA A 313 6.61 -21.31 -21.66
C ALA A 313 6.30 -22.81 -21.75
N LYS A 314 6.77 -23.47 -22.81
CA LYS A 314 6.53 -24.91 -23.02
C LYS A 314 7.42 -25.80 -22.17
N LEU A 315 8.61 -25.33 -21.81
CA LEU A 315 9.53 -26.02 -20.93
C LEU A 315 9.92 -25.12 -19.75
N PRO A 316 10.33 -25.70 -18.61
CA PRO A 316 10.80 -24.92 -17.47
C PRO A 316 11.97 -23.99 -17.83
N GLU A 317 12.90 -24.44 -18.69
CA GLU A 317 14.01 -23.59 -19.15
C GLU A 317 13.58 -22.41 -20.01
N ASP A 318 12.44 -22.53 -20.71
CA ASP A 318 11.90 -21.41 -21.50
C ASP A 318 11.39 -20.32 -20.56
N ALA A 319 10.68 -20.67 -19.48
CA ALA A 319 10.24 -19.69 -18.49
C ALA A 319 11.42 -18.94 -17.87
N VAL A 320 12.48 -19.67 -17.51
CA VAL A 320 13.73 -19.06 -17.00
C VAL A 320 14.35 -18.11 -18.03
N ALA A 321 14.43 -18.54 -19.29
CA ALA A 321 15.00 -17.73 -20.35
C ALA A 321 14.17 -16.46 -20.61
N ASP A 322 12.84 -16.60 -20.63
CA ASP A 322 11.90 -15.51 -20.89
C ASP A 322 11.98 -14.43 -19.82
N VAL A 323 11.88 -14.78 -18.53
CA VAL A 323 11.88 -13.78 -17.44
C VAL A 323 13.22 -13.05 -17.31
N LEU A 324 14.35 -13.76 -17.44
CA LEU A 324 15.67 -13.15 -17.39
C LEU A 324 15.91 -12.30 -18.64
N LYS A 325 15.54 -12.74 -19.85
CA LYS A 325 15.67 -11.89 -21.05
C LYS A 325 14.77 -10.65 -20.97
N ALA A 326 13.59 -10.76 -20.39
CA ALA A 326 12.63 -9.68 -20.26
C ALA A 326 13.10 -8.53 -19.37
N GLY A 327 13.81 -8.82 -18.28
CA GLY A 327 14.23 -7.76 -17.35
C GLY A 327 14.27 -8.15 -15.88
N MET A 328 13.66 -9.28 -15.51
CA MET A 328 13.56 -9.74 -14.13
C MET A 328 14.94 -10.13 -13.59
N ASP A 329 15.18 -9.84 -12.31
CA ASP A 329 16.48 -10.05 -11.67
C ASP A 329 16.47 -11.15 -10.59
N VAL A 330 15.37 -11.27 -9.83
CA VAL A 330 15.24 -12.26 -8.75
C VAL A 330 13.86 -12.92 -8.75
N ASN A 331 13.83 -14.22 -8.49
CA ASN A 331 12.62 -15.02 -8.36
C ASN A 331 12.24 -15.16 -6.89
N CYS A 332 11.03 -14.76 -6.53
CA CYS A 332 10.40 -15.25 -5.32
C CYS A 332 9.96 -16.70 -5.53
N GLY A 333 10.77 -17.64 -5.06
CA GLY A 333 10.59 -19.06 -5.37
C GLY A 333 11.92 -19.75 -5.59
N THR A 334 11.86 -20.95 -6.15
CA THR A 334 13.05 -21.79 -6.40
C THR A 334 13.28 -22.09 -7.87
N TYR A 335 12.42 -21.58 -8.76
CA TYR A 335 12.36 -21.96 -10.16
C TYR A 335 13.65 -21.61 -10.92
N LEU A 336 14.18 -20.40 -10.73
CA LEU A 336 15.48 -20.02 -11.31
C LEU A 336 16.61 -20.92 -10.77
N LYS A 337 16.63 -21.18 -9.46
CA LYS A 337 17.65 -22.05 -8.85
C LYS A 337 17.64 -23.46 -9.46
N LYS A 338 16.48 -24.00 -9.78
CA LYS A 338 16.31 -25.36 -10.31
C LYS A 338 16.68 -25.49 -11.79
N TYR A 339 16.32 -24.50 -12.63
CA TYR A 339 16.36 -24.67 -14.10
C TYR A 339 17.30 -23.71 -14.85
N THR A 340 17.94 -22.73 -14.18
CA THR A 340 18.85 -21.81 -14.88
C THR A 340 20.09 -22.51 -15.44
N LYS A 341 20.64 -23.51 -14.75
CA LYS A 341 21.83 -24.24 -15.24
C LYS A 341 21.52 -24.96 -16.55
N SER A 342 20.43 -25.73 -16.60
CA SER A 342 20.01 -26.43 -17.81
C SER A 342 19.63 -25.47 -18.93
N ALA A 343 19.06 -24.29 -18.63
CA ALA A 343 18.77 -23.27 -19.64
C ALA A 343 20.05 -22.73 -20.30
N VAL A 344 21.14 -22.58 -19.54
CA VAL A 344 22.46 -22.18 -20.06
C VAL A 344 23.09 -23.30 -20.89
N GLU A 345 23.11 -24.52 -20.37
CA GLU A 345 23.67 -25.70 -21.05
C GLU A 345 22.95 -25.98 -22.39
N LYS A 346 21.63 -25.82 -22.42
CA LYS A 346 20.80 -25.92 -23.63
C LYS A 346 20.89 -24.68 -24.54
N ARG A 347 21.77 -23.71 -24.25
CA ARG A 347 21.98 -22.46 -25.00
C ARG A 347 20.72 -21.58 -25.14
N LYS A 348 19.72 -21.77 -24.29
CA LYS A 348 18.49 -20.95 -24.27
C LYS A 348 18.72 -19.60 -23.59
N LEU A 349 19.65 -19.55 -22.64
CA LEU A 349 19.96 -18.37 -21.84
C LEU A 349 21.48 -18.10 -21.84
N PRO A 350 21.96 -16.95 -22.34
CA PRO A 350 23.36 -16.59 -22.18
C PRO A 350 23.65 -16.10 -20.76
N VAL A 351 24.84 -16.44 -20.23
CA VAL A 351 25.29 -16.06 -18.87
C VAL A 351 25.28 -14.54 -18.67
N SER A 352 25.45 -13.73 -19.73
CA SER A 352 25.37 -12.27 -19.64
C SER A 352 24.03 -11.74 -19.12
N LYS A 353 22.93 -12.48 -19.29
CA LYS A 353 21.62 -12.11 -18.72
C LYS A 353 21.53 -12.40 -17.22
N ILE A 354 22.24 -13.44 -16.77
CA ILE A 354 22.43 -13.73 -15.34
C ILE A 354 23.30 -12.62 -14.72
N ASP A 355 24.40 -12.26 -15.38
CA ASP A 355 25.32 -11.23 -14.90
C ASP A 355 24.62 -9.87 -14.75
N ARG A 356 23.82 -9.46 -15.74
CA ARG A 356 22.98 -8.25 -15.63
C ARG A 356 22.06 -8.30 -14.42
N ALA A 357 21.42 -9.43 -14.15
CA ALA A 357 20.53 -9.57 -13.00
C ALA A 357 21.31 -9.40 -11.68
N LEU A 358 22.43 -10.11 -11.55
CA LEU A 358 23.31 -10.02 -10.38
C LEU A 358 23.89 -8.62 -10.20
N HIS A 359 24.17 -7.91 -11.30
CA HIS A 359 24.62 -6.53 -11.22
C HIS A 359 23.59 -5.64 -10.50
N ASN A 360 22.30 -5.79 -10.82
CA ASN A 360 21.23 -5.05 -10.15
C ASN A 360 21.07 -5.47 -8.69
N LEU A 361 21.07 -6.79 -8.42
CA LEU A 361 20.91 -7.35 -7.08
C LEU A 361 22.03 -6.92 -6.13
N PHE A 362 23.28 -7.08 -6.53
CA PHE A 362 24.41 -6.69 -5.70
C PHE A 362 24.56 -5.16 -5.58
N SER A 363 24.17 -4.38 -6.60
CA SER A 363 24.13 -2.92 -6.47
C SER A 363 23.22 -2.49 -5.32
N VAL A 364 22.04 -3.11 -5.18
CA VAL A 364 21.09 -2.79 -4.10
C VAL A 364 21.63 -3.26 -2.74
N ARG A 365 22.23 -4.45 -2.67
CA ARG A 365 22.85 -4.96 -1.42
C ARG A 365 24.03 -4.09 -0.97
N ILE A 366 24.85 -3.58 -1.89
CA ILE A 366 25.92 -2.62 -1.58
C ILE A 366 25.32 -1.30 -1.08
N ARG A 367 24.29 -0.76 -1.75
CA ARG A 367 23.59 0.44 -1.28
C ARG A 367 22.98 0.25 0.12
N LEU A 368 22.61 -0.96 0.51
CA LEU A 368 22.14 -1.27 1.88
C LEU A 368 23.26 -1.32 2.94
N GLY A 369 24.53 -1.17 2.54
CA GLY A 369 25.71 -1.21 3.41
C GLY A 369 26.22 -2.62 3.70
N LEU A 370 25.70 -3.66 3.02
CA LEU A 370 25.99 -5.07 3.34
C LEU A 370 27.41 -5.52 3.00
N PHE A 371 28.16 -4.69 2.27
CA PHE A 371 29.52 -4.96 1.79
C PHE A 371 30.52 -3.91 2.26
N ASP A 372 30.14 -3.09 3.25
CA ASP A 372 30.97 -1.99 3.75
C ASP A 372 31.65 -2.34 5.09
N GLY A 373 31.64 -3.61 5.49
CA GLY A 373 32.17 -4.09 6.76
C GLY A 373 31.14 -4.03 7.89
N ASN A 374 31.61 -3.93 9.14
CA ASN A 374 30.75 -4.03 10.32
C ASN A 374 29.61 -2.97 10.29
N PRO A 375 28.33 -3.39 10.26
CA PRO A 375 27.18 -2.49 10.13
C PRO A 375 27.07 -1.44 11.23
N VAL A 376 27.55 -1.71 12.44
CA VAL A 376 27.53 -0.76 13.58
C VAL A 376 28.36 0.50 13.27
N LYS A 377 29.35 0.39 12.37
CA LYS A 377 30.19 1.51 11.93
C LYS A 377 29.65 2.23 10.69
N GLN A 378 28.54 1.77 10.12
CA GLN A 378 27.96 2.28 8.87
C GLN A 378 26.81 3.26 9.14
N PRO A 379 26.39 4.04 8.13
CA PRO A 379 25.15 4.80 8.21
C PRO A 379 23.99 3.91 8.68
N TYR A 380 23.20 4.43 9.61
CA TYR A 380 22.08 3.73 10.28
C TYR A 380 22.47 2.56 11.20
N GLY A 381 23.75 2.27 11.40
CA GLY A 381 24.25 1.20 12.27
C GLY A 381 23.96 1.38 13.76
N THR A 382 23.71 2.62 14.18
CA THR A 382 23.42 3.00 15.58
C THR A 382 21.92 3.02 15.90
N ILE A 383 21.05 2.73 14.93
CA ILE A 383 19.62 2.60 15.18
C ILE A 383 19.38 1.35 16.03
N GLY A 384 19.02 1.57 17.29
CA GLY A 384 18.84 0.53 18.30
C GLY A 384 17.40 0.01 18.39
N SER A 385 17.24 -1.08 19.15
CA SER A 385 15.95 -1.72 19.41
C SER A 385 14.95 -0.82 20.16
N ASP A 386 15.42 0.22 20.86
CA ASP A 386 14.59 1.25 21.52
C ASP A 386 13.70 2.03 20.55
N LYS A 387 14.04 2.01 19.25
CA LYS A 387 13.25 2.65 18.20
C LYS A 387 12.06 1.80 17.76
N VAL A 388 12.07 0.49 18.00
CA VAL A 388 10.93 -0.37 17.70
C VAL A 388 9.86 -0.20 18.78
N CYS A 389 8.60 -0.03 18.37
CA CYS A 389 7.49 0.21 19.30
C CYS A 389 7.68 1.48 20.17
N SER A 390 8.48 2.44 19.70
CA SER A 390 8.73 3.68 20.43
C SER A 390 7.41 4.44 20.69
N GLN A 391 7.37 5.25 21.75
CA GLN A 391 6.17 6.04 22.05
C GLN A 391 5.79 6.97 20.89
N GLU A 392 6.80 7.50 20.18
CA GLU A 392 6.63 8.32 18.99
C GLU A 392 5.91 7.55 17.87
N HIS A 393 6.37 6.33 17.53
CA HIS A 393 5.75 5.52 16.48
C HIS A 393 4.32 5.09 16.86
N ARG A 394 4.09 4.72 18.12
CA ARG A 394 2.73 4.38 18.60
C ARG A 394 1.78 5.59 18.58
N ASN A 395 2.29 6.79 18.89
CA ASN A 395 1.53 8.03 18.75
C ASN A 395 1.23 8.33 17.27
N LEU A 396 2.16 8.06 16.37
CA LEU A 396 1.95 8.21 14.93
C LEU A 396 0.90 7.23 14.39
N ALA A 397 0.88 5.98 14.89
CA ALA A 397 -0.19 5.03 14.56
C ALA A 397 -1.57 5.52 15.02
N LEU A 398 -1.65 6.13 16.21
CA LEU A 398 -2.87 6.78 16.69
C LEU A 398 -3.26 8.00 15.83
N GLU A 399 -2.29 8.85 15.46
CA GLU A 399 -2.51 9.98 14.55
C GLU A 399 -3.07 9.51 13.20
N ALA A 400 -2.49 8.44 12.64
CA ALA A 400 -2.91 7.87 11.38
C ALA A 400 -4.35 7.33 11.43
N ALA A 401 -4.72 6.62 12.50
CA ALA A 401 -6.08 6.12 12.69
C ALA A 401 -7.08 7.28 12.84
N ARG A 402 -6.78 8.27 13.69
CA ARG A 402 -7.59 9.48 13.91
C ARG A 402 -7.89 10.22 12.60
N ASN A 403 -6.84 10.49 11.82
CA ASN A 403 -6.96 11.27 10.59
C ASN A 403 -7.55 10.47 9.41
N GLY A 404 -7.52 9.14 9.47
CA GLY A 404 -8.04 8.26 8.42
C GLY A 404 -9.51 7.89 8.58
N ILE A 405 -10.02 7.78 9.81
CA ILE A 405 -11.43 7.42 10.06
C ILE A 405 -12.37 8.46 9.42
N VAL A 406 -13.37 7.96 8.69
CA VAL A 406 -14.31 8.76 7.91
C VAL A 406 -15.69 8.76 8.56
N LEU A 407 -16.21 9.94 8.83
CA LEU A 407 -17.60 10.12 9.25
C LEU A 407 -18.50 10.19 8.01
N LEU A 408 -19.33 9.16 7.81
CA LEU A 408 -20.20 9.03 6.65
C LEU A 408 -21.61 9.59 6.88
N LYS A 409 -22.05 9.64 8.14
CA LYS A 409 -23.35 10.18 8.53
C LYS A 409 -23.26 10.71 9.95
N ASN A 410 -23.93 11.84 10.22
CA ASN A 410 -24.08 12.39 11.57
C ASN A 410 -25.35 13.24 11.69
N THR A 411 -26.50 12.59 11.72
CA THR A 411 -27.82 13.23 11.84
C THR A 411 -27.96 13.90 13.20
N ASP A 412 -28.56 15.09 13.21
CA ASP A 412 -28.82 15.92 14.41
C ASP A 412 -27.59 16.14 15.30
N LYS A 413 -26.38 16.05 14.72
CA LYS A 413 -25.11 16.14 15.44
C LYS A 413 -25.03 15.16 16.63
N LEU A 414 -25.53 13.93 16.45
CA LEU A 414 -25.47 12.87 17.47
C LEU A 414 -24.06 12.70 18.03
N LEU A 415 -23.06 12.63 17.15
CA LEU A 415 -21.65 12.67 17.55
C LEU A 415 -21.10 14.10 17.51
N PRO A 416 -20.21 14.46 18.46
CA PRO A 416 -19.69 13.60 19.53
C PRO A 416 -20.66 13.43 20.71
N LEU A 417 -20.59 12.27 21.37
CA LEU A 417 -21.30 11.98 22.61
C LEU A 417 -20.74 12.80 23.77
N SER A 418 -21.63 13.18 24.70
CA SER A 418 -21.24 13.90 25.91
C SER A 418 -20.64 12.96 26.95
N LYS A 419 -19.38 13.19 27.31
CA LYS A 419 -18.67 12.42 28.35
C LYS A 419 -19.34 12.45 29.72
N THR A 420 -20.11 13.50 30.02
CA THR A 420 -20.79 13.68 31.32
C THR A 420 -22.23 13.19 31.32
N LYS A 421 -22.92 13.18 30.16
CA LYS A 421 -24.32 12.74 30.06
C LYS A 421 -24.47 11.28 29.63
N THR A 422 -23.47 10.69 28.98
CA THR A 422 -23.50 9.28 28.57
C THR A 422 -23.14 8.40 29.77
N THR A 423 -24.15 7.86 30.45
CA THR A 423 -23.93 7.04 31.65
C THR A 423 -23.78 5.55 31.37
N SER A 424 -24.40 5.05 30.29
CA SER A 424 -24.32 3.65 29.90
C SER A 424 -24.21 3.46 28.39
N LEU A 425 -23.45 2.44 27.98
CA LEU A 425 -23.16 2.12 26.58
C LEU A 425 -23.39 0.63 26.30
N ALA A 426 -24.09 0.31 25.21
CA ALA A 426 -24.10 -1.04 24.64
C ALA A 426 -23.15 -1.09 23.46
N VAL A 427 -22.13 -1.96 23.51
CA VAL A 427 -21.20 -2.21 22.41
C VAL A 427 -21.50 -3.57 21.84
N ILE A 428 -21.98 -3.62 20.60
CA ILE A 428 -22.47 -4.87 20.00
C ILE A 428 -21.83 -5.09 18.63
N GLY A 429 -21.31 -6.30 18.39
CA GLY A 429 -20.89 -6.72 17.06
C GLY A 429 -19.60 -7.54 17.06
N PRO A 430 -19.39 -8.35 16.01
CA PRO A 430 -18.31 -9.34 15.98
C PRO A 430 -16.92 -8.69 15.93
N ASN A 431 -16.84 -7.43 15.50
CA ASN A 431 -15.60 -6.68 15.36
C ASN A 431 -15.24 -5.82 16.59
N ALA A 432 -16.10 -5.79 17.63
CA ALA A 432 -15.89 -4.87 18.75
C ALA A 432 -14.71 -5.26 19.67
N ASN A 433 -14.39 -6.55 19.79
CA ASN A 433 -13.37 -7.05 20.72
C ASN A 433 -12.35 -7.99 20.04
N SER A 434 -11.88 -7.59 18.84
CA SER A 434 -10.89 -8.36 18.07
C SER A 434 -9.71 -7.48 17.67
N ALA A 435 -8.56 -7.67 18.31
CA ALA A 435 -7.32 -7.00 17.91
C ALA A 435 -6.84 -7.44 16.53
N LYS A 436 -7.05 -8.71 16.18
CA LYS A 436 -6.67 -9.28 14.88
C LYS A 436 -7.39 -8.61 13.72
N THR A 437 -8.66 -8.25 13.90
CA THR A 437 -9.42 -7.55 12.85
C THR A 437 -8.81 -6.18 12.55
N LEU A 438 -8.29 -5.46 13.56
CA LEU A 438 -7.83 -4.08 13.38
C LEU A 438 -6.64 -3.92 12.45
N VAL A 439 -5.82 -4.97 12.29
CA VAL A 439 -4.56 -4.89 11.56
C VAL A 439 -4.66 -5.33 10.10
N GLY A 440 -5.77 -5.91 9.65
CA GLY A 440 -5.89 -6.39 8.28
C GLY A 440 -4.95 -7.58 7.96
N ASN A 441 -4.20 -7.49 6.85
CA ASN A 441 -3.20 -8.47 6.42
C ASN A 441 -1.80 -7.86 6.32
N TYR A 442 -0.78 -8.69 6.06
CA TYR A 442 0.62 -8.24 5.92
C TYR A 442 1.16 -7.44 7.13
N ALA A 443 0.77 -7.85 8.33
CA ALA A 443 1.14 -7.23 9.60
C ALA A 443 2.04 -8.13 10.47
N GLY A 444 2.99 -7.53 11.19
CA GLY A 444 3.68 -8.17 12.30
C GLY A 444 2.85 -8.16 13.59
N PRO A 445 3.34 -8.77 14.69
CA PRO A 445 2.69 -8.66 15.99
C PRO A 445 2.63 -7.19 16.44
N PRO A 446 1.45 -6.64 16.74
CA PRO A 446 1.31 -5.23 17.15
C PRO A 446 1.91 -5.00 18.53
N CYS A 447 2.46 -3.81 18.77
CA CYS A 447 3.10 -3.46 20.04
C CYS A 447 2.12 -3.45 21.21
N LYS A 448 0.97 -2.78 21.02
CA LYS A 448 -0.06 -2.62 22.06
C LYS A 448 -1.43 -2.38 21.43
N PRO A 449 -2.13 -3.43 20.97
CA PRO A 449 -3.44 -3.27 20.35
C PRO A 449 -4.51 -2.85 21.38
N VAL A 450 -5.38 -1.93 20.99
CA VAL A 450 -6.55 -1.47 21.73
C VAL A 450 -7.80 -1.73 20.89
N THR A 451 -8.67 -2.63 21.35
CA THR A 451 -9.94 -2.94 20.67
C THR A 451 -10.96 -1.81 20.80
N PRO A 452 -11.95 -1.70 19.90
CA PRO A 452 -13.05 -0.74 20.04
C PRO A 452 -13.75 -0.84 21.38
N LEU A 453 -13.98 -2.05 21.89
CA LEU A 453 -14.56 -2.28 23.22
C LEU A 453 -13.70 -1.66 24.32
N GLN A 454 -12.39 -1.95 24.33
CA GLN A 454 -11.46 -1.40 25.33
C GLN A 454 -11.38 0.12 25.25
N GLY A 455 -11.36 0.69 24.04
CA GLY A 455 -11.38 2.14 23.83
C GLY A 455 -12.65 2.79 24.38
N LEU A 456 -13.82 2.20 24.15
CA LEU A 456 -15.09 2.74 24.64
C LEU A 456 -15.25 2.58 26.17
N GLN A 457 -14.79 1.46 26.72
CA GLN A 457 -14.74 1.18 28.17
C GLN A 457 -13.88 2.18 28.96
N SER A 458 -12.92 2.85 28.30
CA SER A 458 -12.13 3.90 28.98
C SER A 458 -12.94 5.17 29.24
N TYR A 459 -14.02 5.42 28.47
CA TYR A 459 -14.89 6.58 28.64
C TYR A 459 -16.12 6.29 29.51
N VAL A 460 -16.77 5.14 29.31
CA VAL A 460 -18.03 4.80 30.01
C VAL A 460 -17.85 3.50 30.79
N LYS A 461 -17.93 3.56 32.12
CA LYS A 461 -17.72 2.40 32.99
C LYS A 461 -18.84 1.36 32.88
N ASP A 462 -20.11 1.76 32.77
CA ASP A 462 -21.23 0.87 32.44
C ASP A 462 -21.28 0.61 30.92
N THR A 463 -20.24 -0.04 30.41
CA THR A 463 -20.20 -0.52 29.02
C THR A 463 -20.53 -2.01 28.99
N ARG A 464 -21.63 -2.36 28.33
CA ARG A 464 -22.14 -3.73 28.19
C ARG A 464 -21.82 -4.25 26.81
N PHE A 465 -21.11 -5.36 26.74
CA PHE A 465 -20.68 -5.95 25.48
C PHE A 465 -21.51 -7.16 25.09
N HIS A 466 -21.79 -7.29 23.79
CA HIS A 466 -22.24 -8.55 23.19
C HIS A 466 -21.63 -8.75 21.81
N GLN A 467 -21.22 -9.96 21.48
CA GLN A 467 -20.64 -10.22 20.15
C GLN A 467 -21.67 -10.05 19.02
N GLY A 468 -22.95 -10.24 19.30
CA GLY A 468 -24.05 -10.06 18.33
C GLY A 468 -24.16 -11.19 17.31
N CYS A 469 -23.06 -11.50 16.62
CA CYS A 469 -22.90 -12.66 15.75
C CYS A 469 -21.92 -13.65 16.37
N ASN A 470 -21.91 -14.90 15.89
CA ASN A 470 -20.91 -15.90 16.29
C ASN A 470 -19.49 -15.62 15.74
N ALA A 471 -19.40 -14.96 14.58
CA ALA A 471 -18.17 -14.53 13.93
C ALA A 471 -18.48 -13.38 12.94
N VAL A 472 -17.47 -12.84 12.27
CA VAL A 472 -17.64 -11.74 11.30
C VAL A 472 -18.49 -12.15 10.11
N ASN A 473 -18.28 -13.35 9.54
CA ASN A 473 -19.16 -13.90 8.50
C ASN A 473 -20.64 -14.06 8.93
N CYS A 474 -20.91 -13.92 10.23
CA CYS A 474 -22.23 -13.95 10.87
C CYS A 474 -23.12 -15.08 10.36
N SER A 475 -22.63 -16.32 10.39
CA SER A 475 -23.44 -17.50 10.05
C SER A 475 -24.58 -17.73 11.05
N SER A 476 -24.49 -17.18 12.27
CA SER A 476 -25.57 -17.12 13.26
C SER A 476 -25.58 -15.77 14.00
N ALA A 477 -26.77 -15.27 14.34
CA ALA A 477 -26.96 -14.00 15.04
C ALA A 477 -27.78 -14.19 16.31
N PHE A 478 -27.30 -13.61 17.41
CA PHE A 478 -27.88 -13.64 18.74
C PHE A 478 -28.78 -12.41 18.97
N ILE A 479 -29.86 -12.33 18.19
CA ILE A 479 -30.71 -11.13 18.13
C ILE A 479 -31.35 -10.83 19.49
N ALA A 480 -31.92 -11.83 20.17
CA ALA A 480 -32.66 -11.62 21.42
C ALA A 480 -31.76 -11.03 22.54
N GLN A 481 -30.57 -11.59 22.72
CA GLN A 481 -29.58 -11.13 23.69
C GLN A 481 -29.10 -9.72 23.35
N SER A 482 -28.82 -9.47 22.07
CA SER A 482 -28.34 -8.16 21.61
C SER A 482 -29.40 -7.07 21.79
N VAL A 483 -30.67 -7.37 21.51
CA VAL A 483 -31.82 -6.49 21.76
C VAL A 483 -31.97 -6.19 23.26
N LYS A 484 -31.85 -7.20 24.13
CA LYS A 484 -31.92 -7.00 25.58
C LYS A 484 -30.84 -6.04 26.08
N ILE A 485 -29.61 -6.21 25.61
CA ILE A 485 -28.47 -5.36 26.00
C ILE A 485 -28.66 -3.94 25.45
N ALA A 486 -29.07 -3.80 24.19
CA ALA A 486 -29.32 -2.49 23.56
C ALA A 486 -30.40 -1.68 24.29
N LYS A 487 -31.53 -2.30 24.67
CA LYS A 487 -32.60 -1.64 25.46
C LYS A 487 -32.13 -1.14 26.82
N GLY A 488 -31.11 -1.79 27.39
CA GLY A 488 -30.61 -1.50 28.73
C GLY A 488 -29.66 -0.31 28.83
N ALA A 489 -29.15 0.21 27.71
CA ALA A 489 -28.16 1.29 27.67
C ALA A 489 -28.73 2.59 27.08
N ASP A 490 -28.06 3.72 27.34
CA ASP A 490 -28.46 5.03 26.81
C ASP A 490 -28.10 5.17 25.32
N HIS A 491 -26.88 4.76 24.97
CA HIS A 491 -26.38 4.74 23.61
C HIS A 491 -25.94 3.35 23.20
N VAL A 492 -26.01 3.08 21.89
CA VAL A 492 -25.59 1.81 21.29
C VAL A 492 -24.55 2.09 20.21
N VAL A 493 -23.40 1.41 20.31
CA VAL A 493 -22.36 1.39 19.27
C VAL A 493 -22.33 -0.01 18.67
N LEU A 494 -22.67 -0.09 17.38
CA LEU A 494 -22.63 -1.31 16.59
C LEU A 494 -21.29 -1.38 15.85
N VAL A 495 -20.44 -2.37 16.14
CA VAL A 495 -19.15 -2.56 15.47
C VAL A 495 -19.23 -3.76 14.53
N MET A 496 -19.47 -3.46 13.25
CA MET A 496 -19.83 -4.39 12.18
C MET A 496 -18.79 -4.34 11.06
N GLY A 497 -19.06 -5.02 9.94
CA GLY A 497 -18.22 -4.96 8.75
C GLY A 497 -17.68 -6.33 8.33
N LEU A 498 -16.44 -6.33 7.87
CA LEU A 498 -15.72 -7.46 7.28
C LEU A 498 -14.45 -7.78 8.09
N ASP A 499 -13.79 -8.88 7.74
CA ASP A 499 -12.43 -9.21 8.13
C ASP A 499 -11.74 -10.02 7.02
N GLN A 500 -10.58 -10.59 7.33
CA GLN A 500 -9.78 -11.40 6.41
C GLN A 500 -10.46 -12.73 5.98
N THR A 501 -11.63 -13.06 6.51
CA THR A 501 -12.45 -14.19 6.05
C THR A 501 -13.47 -13.79 4.97
N GLN A 502 -13.56 -12.50 4.63
CA GLN A 502 -14.39 -11.96 3.53
C GLN A 502 -13.57 -11.26 2.45
N GLU A 503 -12.46 -10.63 2.81
CA GLU A 503 -11.58 -9.93 1.87
C GLU A 503 -10.12 -10.14 2.26
N SER A 504 -9.40 -10.92 1.46
CA SER A 504 -7.98 -11.17 1.66
C SER A 504 -7.30 -11.49 0.34
N GLU A 505 -5.99 -11.69 0.38
CA GLU A 505 -5.28 -12.38 -0.68
C GLU A 505 -5.92 -13.76 -0.97
N ASP A 506 -6.02 -14.13 -2.26
CA ASP A 506 -6.71 -15.34 -2.75
C ASP A 506 -8.22 -15.42 -2.45
N HIS A 507 -8.83 -14.33 -1.95
CA HIS A 507 -10.24 -14.29 -1.58
C HIS A 507 -10.90 -12.96 -1.98
N ASP A 508 -11.39 -12.90 -3.21
CA ASP A 508 -12.24 -11.79 -3.67
C ASP A 508 -13.68 -11.97 -3.20
N ARG A 509 -14.34 -10.84 -2.93
CA ARG A 509 -15.77 -10.82 -2.66
C ARG A 509 -16.57 -11.09 -3.94
N VAL A 510 -17.74 -11.67 -3.77
CA VAL A 510 -18.70 -11.88 -4.87
C VAL A 510 -19.84 -10.86 -4.87
N ASP A 511 -20.04 -10.19 -3.74
CA ASP A 511 -21.03 -9.14 -3.53
C ASP A 511 -20.41 -7.95 -2.77
N LEU A 512 -21.20 -6.90 -2.56
CA LEU A 512 -20.82 -5.69 -1.83
C LEU A 512 -21.61 -5.55 -0.52
N LEU A 513 -22.33 -6.57 -0.07
CA LEU A 513 -23.17 -6.47 1.12
C LEU A 513 -22.37 -6.73 2.39
N LEU A 514 -22.94 -6.32 3.52
CA LEU A 514 -22.54 -6.91 4.80
C LEU A 514 -22.93 -8.39 4.81
N PRO A 515 -22.24 -9.25 5.59
CA PRO A 515 -22.71 -10.60 5.85
C PRO A 515 -24.19 -10.57 6.28
N PRO A 516 -25.11 -11.28 5.60
CA PRO A 516 -26.54 -10.94 5.59
C PRO A 516 -27.21 -10.82 6.97
N LYS A 517 -26.78 -11.63 7.94
CA LYS A 517 -27.33 -11.60 9.30
C LYS A 517 -26.88 -10.38 10.11
N GLN A 518 -25.75 -9.74 9.76
CA GLN A 518 -25.34 -8.47 10.38
C GLN A 518 -26.34 -7.35 10.05
N GLN A 519 -26.79 -7.24 8.79
CA GLN A 519 -27.77 -6.22 8.40
C GLN A 519 -29.09 -6.37 9.19
N ASN A 520 -29.59 -7.60 9.33
CA ASN A 520 -30.78 -7.86 10.14
C ASN A 520 -30.57 -7.47 11.61
N LEU A 521 -29.43 -7.85 12.18
CA LEU A 521 -29.06 -7.51 13.55
C LEU A 521 -29.03 -5.99 13.76
N ILE A 522 -28.39 -5.24 12.85
CA ILE A 522 -28.34 -3.77 12.86
C ILE A 522 -29.76 -3.19 12.88
N SER A 523 -30.60 -3.55 11.92
CA SER A 523 -31.97 -3.02 11.83
C SER A 523 -32.83 -3.37 13.04
N ARG A 524 -32.68 -4.58 13.62
CA ARG A 524 -33.42 -4.98 14.82
C ARG A 524 -33.00 -4.22 16.06
N ILE A 525 -31.70 -3.98 16.23
CA ILE A 525 -31.17 -3.20 17.35
C ILE A 525 -31.54 -1.72 17.21
N ALA A 526 -31.40 -1.15 16.01
CA ALA A 526 -31.71 0.25 15.76
C ALA A 526 -33.16 0.62 16.14
N ARG A 527 -34.12 -0.27 15.85
CA ARG A 527 -35.54 -0.06 16.17
C ARG A 527 -35.90 -0.12 17.66
N VAL A 528 -35.04 -0.71 18.50
CA VAL A 528 -35.33 -0.90 19.94
C VAL A 528 -34.43 -0.09 20.85
N ALA A 529 -33.36 0.51 20.31
CA ALA A 529 -32.48 1.39 21.05
C ALA A 529 -33.24 2.65 21.49
N LYS A 530 -32.89 3.19 22.67
CA LYS A 530 -33.53 4.40 23.22
C LYS A 530 -33.25 5.64 22.37
N ASN A 531 -32.04 5.72 21.81
CA ASN A 531 -31.55 6.79 20.96
C ASN A 531 -31.05 6.22 19.63
N PRO A 532 -30.97 7.03 18.55
CA PRO A 532 -30.37 6.59 17.30
C PRO A 532 -28.97 5.99 17.52
N VAL A 533 -28.70 4.87 16.86
CA VAL A 533 -27.48 4.09 17.08
C VAL A 533 -26.30 4.66 16.30
N ILE A 534 -25.09 4.35 16.78
CA ILE A 534 -23.84 4.64 16.09
C ILE A 534 -23.37 3.35 15.41
N LEU A 535 -23.22 3.37 14.08
CA LEU A 535 -22.71 2.24 13.30
C LEU A 535 -21.24 2.49 12.95
N VAL A 536 -20.37 1.59 13.38
CA VAL A 536 -18.95 1.57 13.03
C VAL A 536 -18.70 0.38 12.09
N LEU A 537 -18.11 0.66 10.93
CA LEU A 537 -17.74 -0.34 9.93
C LEU A 537 -16.22 -0.51 9.91
N LEU A 538 -15.77 -1.72 10.27
CA LEU A 538 -14.41 -2.16 10.00
C LEU A 538 -14.41 -2.99 8.72
N SER A 539 -13.85 -2.46 7.65
CA SER A 539 -13.66 -3.15 6.37
C SER A 539 -12.64 -2.36 5.56
N GLY A 540 -11.77 -3.03 4.81
CA GLY A 540 -10.92 -2.38 3.84
C GLY A 540 -11.73 -1.94 2.62
N GLY A 541 -12.47 -2.87 2.02
CA GLY A 541 -13.34 -2.59 0.89
C GLY A 541 -14.63 -1.86 1.25
N PRO A 542 -15.23 -1.13 0.29
CA PRO A 542 -16.52 -0.48 0.47
C PRO A 542 -17.65 -1.52 0.60
N VAL A 543 -18.70 -1.16 1.34
CA VAL A 543 -19.86 -2.03 1.57
C VAL A 543 -21.14 -1.25 1.27
N ASP A 544 -22.07 -1.84 0.53
CA ASP A 544 -23.38 -1.25 0.28
C ASP A 544 -24.20 -1.22 1.58
N ILE A 545 -24.23 -0.03 2.17
CA ILE A 545 -25.01 0.30 3.36
C ILE A 545 -26.17 1.24 3.04
N SER A 546 -26.71 1.16 1.82
CA SER A 546 -27.87 1.97 1.41
C SER A 546 -29.05 1.84 2.38
N PHE A 547 -29.23 0.66 2.99
CA PHE A 547 -30.26 0.42 4.01
C PHE A 547 -30.08 1.29 5.27
N ALA A 548 -28.85 1.67 5.62
CA ALA A 548 -28.53 2.43 6.83
C ALA A 548 -28.38 3.94 6.55
N LYS A 549 -27.97 4.31 5.33
CA LYS A 549 -27.67 5.69 4.93
C LYS A 549 -28.80 6.65 5.31
N ASN A 550 -30.04 6.29 5.03
CA ASN A 550 -31.22 7.14 5.26
C ASN A 550 -32.10 6.70 6.45
N ASP A 551 -31.73 5.68 7.20
CA ASP A 551 -32.52 5.22 8.37
C ASP A 551 -32.36 6.20 9.54
N GLN A 552 -33.46 6.78 10.02
CA GLN A 552 -33.45 7.74 11.13
C GLN A 552 -33.01 7.12 12.48
N HIS A 553 -33.15 5.80 12.63
CA HIS A 553 -32.70 5.08 13.83
C HIS A 553 -31.19 4.86 13.86
N ILE A 554 -30.47 5.17 12.78
CA ILE A 554 -29.01 5.13 12.69
C ILE A 554 -28.52 6.57 12.58
N GLY A 555 -28.16 7.16 13.71
CA GLY A 555 -27.81 8.59 13.78
C GLY A 555 -26.44 8.90 13.20
N SER A 556 -25.47 8.00 13.40
CA SER A 556 -24.11 8.20 12.90
C SER A 556 -23.51 6.95 12.29
N ILE A 557 -22.69 7.13 11.25
CA ILE A 557 -21.97 6.05 10.58
C ILE A 557 -20.50 6.45 10.44
N LEU A 558 -19.61 5.61 10.96
CA LEU A 558 -18.16 5.74 10.85
C LEU A 558 -17.62 4.58 10.01
N TRP A 559 -16.80 4.86 9.00
CA TRP A 559 -15.94 3.87 8.36
C TRP A 559 -14.53 4.03 8.89
N ALA A 560 -13.97 2.94 9.41
CA ALA A 560 -12.68 2.97 10.10
C ALA A 560 -11.66 2.02 9.47
N GLY A 561 -11.89 1.55 8.24
CA GLY A 561 -10.93 0.70 7.54
C GLY A 561 -10.53 -0.51 8.38
N TYR A 562 -9.22 -0.78 8.40
CA TYR A 562 -8.55 -1.52 9.47
C TYR A 562 -7.61 -0.56 10.21
N PRO A 563 -7.97 -0.10 11.42
CA PRO A 563 -7.38 1.10 12.03
C PRO A 563 -6.08 0.88 12.81
N GLY A 564 -5.46 -0.29 12.70
CA GLY A 564 -4.17 -0.61 13.34
C GLY A 564 -4.27 -0.74 14.86
N GLU A 565 -3.11 -0.78 15.53
CA GLU A 565 -3.04 -1.10 16.95
C GLU A 565 -3.74 -0.07 17.86
N ALA A 566 -3.77 1.19 17.45
CA ALA A 566 -4.39 2.28 18.22
C ALA A 566 -5.86 2.52 17.83
N GLY A 567 -6.43 1.70 16.94
CA GLY A 567 -7.70 1.99 16.29
C GLY A 567 -8.91 2.08 17.23
N GLY A 568 -8.98 1.22 18.26
CA GLY A 568 -10.05 1.31 19.26
C GLY A 568 -10.01 2.60 20.07
N ARG A 569 -8.80 3.11 20.37
CA ARG A 569 -8.62 4.40 21.03
C ARG A 569 -9.04 5.56 20.11
N ALA A 570 -8.60 5.55 18.84
CA ALA A 570 -8.97 6.57 17.86
C ALA A 570 -10.50 6.66 17.68
N LEU A 571 -11.17 5.50 17.56
CA LEU A 571 -12.63 5.42 17.47
C LEU A 571 -13.32 6.02 18.69
N ALA A 572 -12.86 5.70 19.89
CA ALA A 572 -13.45 6.23 21.13
C ALA A 572 -13.24 7.75 21.23
N GLU A 573 -12.05 8.25 20.90
CA GLU A 573 -11.74 9.68 20.89
C GLU A 573 -12.60 10.46 19.88
N ILE A 574 -12.92 9.87 18.72
CA ILE A 574 -13.88 10.44 17.78
C ILE A 574 -15.29 10.44 18.38
N ILE A 575 -15.78 9.29 18.84
CA ILE A 575 -17.13 9.14 19.39
C ILE A 575 -17.38 10.11 20.55
N PHE A 576 -16.39 10.39 21.40
CA PHE A 576 -16.51 11.30 22.55
C PHE A 576 -15.93 12.71 22.32
N GLY A 577 -15.55 13.05 21.09
CA GLY A 577 -15.17 14.41 20.70
C GLY A 577 -13.81 14.89 21.17
N ASP A 578 -12.90 13.97 21.53
CA ASP A 578 -11.47 14.28 21.71
C ASP A 578 -10.73 14.45 20.38
N HIS A 579 -11.31 13.94 19.30
CA HIS A 579 -10.81 14.16 17.95
C HIS A 579 -11.95 14.48 16.99
N ASN A 580 -11.72 15.45 16.11
CA ASN A 580 -12.64 15.82 15.04
C ASN A 580 -12.30 14.99 13.80
N PRO A 581 -13.17 14.06 13.34
CA PRO A 581 -12.87 13.27 12.17
C PRO A 581 -12.77 14.17 10.93
N GLY A 582 -11.73 13.95 10.13
CA GLY A 582 -11.47 14.68 8.89
C GLY A 582 -11.18 13.78 7.69
N GLY A 583 -11.17 12.46 7.87
CA GLY A 583 -10.90 11.52 6.79
C GLY A 583 -11.92 11.64 5.65
N ARG A 584 -11.48 11.33 4.43
CA ARG A 584 -12.29 11.30 3.21
C ARG A 584 -12.13 9.96 2.52
N LEU A 585 -13.19 9.47 1.87
CA LEU A 585 -13.16 8.19 1.16
C LEU A 585 -12.15 8.20 0.00
N PRO A 586 -11.14 7.30 -0.04
CA PRO A 586 -10.22 7.16 -1.17
C PRO A 586 -10.78 6.23 -2.27
N VAL A 587 -12.02 5.77 -2.11
CA VAL A 587 -12.73 4.87 -3.04
C VAL A 587 -14.21 5.25 -3.13
N THR A 588 -14.82 5.00 -4.28
CA THR A 588 -16.25 5.14 -4.48
C THR A 588 -16.98 3.97 -3.82
N TRP A 589 -18.07 4.25 -3.10
CA TRP A 589 -18.94 3.21 -2.53
C TRP A 589 -20.08 2.95 -3.48
N TYR A 590 -20.14 1.72 -4.00
CA TYR A 590 -21.09 1.30 -5.01
C TYR A 590 -22.29 0.57 -4.39
N PRO A 591 -23.49 0.67 -4.99
CA PRO A 591 -24.60 -0.17 -4.61
C PRO A 591 -24.36 -1.61 -5.06
N GLN A 592 -25.06 -2.57 -4.44
CA GLN A 592 -24.97 -3.99 -4.76
C GLN A 592 -25.22 -4.27 -6.26
N SER A 593 -26.06 -3.48 -6.93
CA SER A 593 -26.31 -3.64 -8.37
C SER A 593 -25.06 -3.47 -9.26
N TYR A 594 -24.00 -2.84 -8.75
CA TYR A 594 -22.72 -2.72 -9.46
C TYR A 594 -22.08 -4.09 -9.75
N VAL A 595 -22.38 -5.13 -8.96
CA VAL A 595 -21.75 -6.44 -9.12
C VAL A 595 -22.07 -7.12 -10.45
N ASN A 596 -23.07 -6.60 -11.18
CA ASN A 596 -23.41 -7.00 -12.54
C ASN A 596 -22.28 -6.71 -13.54
N VAL A 597 -21.39 -5.75 -13.23
CA VAL A 597 -20.17 -5.54 -13.99
C VAL A 597 -19.18 -6.66 -13.63
N PRO A 598 -18.67 -7.47 -14.57
CA PRO A 598 -17.68 -8.51 -14.24
C PRO A 598 -16.35 -7.92 -13.76
N MET A 599 -15.71 -8.49 -12.72
CA MET A 599 -14.37 -8.03 -12.30
C MET A 599 -13.29 -8.20 -13.40
N THR A 600 -13.53 -9.10 -14.35
CA THR A 600 -12.62 -9.37 -15.46
C THR A 600 -12.64 -8.31 -16.57
N ASP A 601 -13.64 -7.42 -16.58
CA ASP A 601 -13.69 -6.32 -17.55
C ASP A 601 -12.79 -5.16 -17.07
N MET A 602 -11.62 -5.03 -17.70
CA MET A 602 -10.60 -4.05 -17.29
C MET A 602 -10.85 -2.63 -17.83
N ARG A 603 -11.88 -2.40 -18.64
CA ARG A 603 -12.15 -1.09 -19.23
C ARG A 603 -12.42 -0.07 -18.13
N MET A 604 -11.81 1.11 -18.20
CA MET A 604 -12.12 2.17 -17.23
C MET A 604 -13.33 3.00 -17.68
N ARG A 605 -13.37 3.30 -18.97
CA ARG A 605 -14.33 4.22 -19.59
C ARG A 605 -15.69 3.55 -19.82
N PRO A 606 -16.80 4.30 -19.68
CA PRO A 606 -18.13 3.79 -20.00
C PRO A 606 -18.25 3.50 -21.50
N GLU A 607 -19.07 2.51 -21.85
CA GLU A 607 -19.37 2.14 -23.23
C GLU A 607 -20.90 1.99 -23.38
N PRO A 608 -21.59 3.07 -23.78
CA PRO A 608 -23.06 3.11 -23.84
C PRO A 608 -23.66 2.01 -24.72
N SER A 609 -22.98 1.64 -25.81
CA SER A 609 -23.41 0.58 -26.73
C SER A 609 -23.56 -0.79 -26.05
N SER A 610 -22.83 -1.02 -24.96
CA SER A 610 -22.85 -2.25 -24.15
C SER A 610 -23.49 -2.07 -22.77
N SER A 611 -24.09 -0.90 -22.49
CA SER A 611 -24.56 -0.51 -21.15
C SER A 611 -23.48 -0.59 -20.05
N TYR A 612 -22.21 -0.55 -20.44
CA TYR A 612 -21.09 -0.59 -19.49
C TYR A 612 -20.93 0.77 -18.81
N PRO A 613 -21.06 0.86 -17.47
CA PRO A 613 -21.21 2.15 -16.79
C PRO A 613 -19.89 2.87 -16.49
N GLY A 614 -18.74 2.27 -16.84
CA GLY A 614 -17.40 2.74 -16.45
C GLY A 614 -17.02 2.32 -15.03
N ARG A 615 -15.85 2.74 -14.56
CA ARG A 615 -15.31 2.42 -13.23
C ARG A 615 -14.69 3.62 -12.54
N THR A 616 -14.56 3.54 -11.22
CA THR A 616 -14.01 4.59 -10.35
C THR A 616 -14.79 5.91 -10.43
N TYR A 617 -14.51 6.86 -9.56
CA TYR A 617 -15.12 8.19 -9.64
C TYR A 617 -14.80 8.92 -10.96
N ARG A 618 -13.69 8.55 -11.62
CA ARG A 618 -13.24 9.18 -12.87
C ARG A 618 -14.21 8.89 -14.01
N PHE A 619 -14.75 7.68 -14.12
CA PHE A 619 -15.50 7.29 -15.32
C PHE A 619 -16.88 6.72 -15.04
N TYR A 620 -17.19 6.34 -13.79
CA TYR A 620 -18.46 5.70 -13.46
C TYR A 620 -19.65 6.67 -13.56
N GLN A 621 -20.64 6.30 -14.38
CA GLN A 621 -21.86 7.08 -14.62
C GLN A 621 -23.08 6.54 -13.88
N GLY A 622 -22.94 5.47 -13.09
CA GLY A 622 -24.04 4.86 -12.36
C GLY A 622 -24.30 5.42 -10.95
N PRO A 623 -25.26 4.83 -10.22
CA PRO A 623 -25.63 5.23 -8.86
C PRO A 623 -24.52 4.94 -7.85
N LYS A 624 -24.36 5.83 -6.86
CA LYS A 624 -23.30 5.77 -5.82
C LYS A 624 -23.92 5.82 -4.43
N VAL A 625 -23.42 5.02 -3.50
CA VAL A 625 -23.78 5.10 -2.08
C VAL A 625 -23.05 6.28 -1.43
N PHE A 626 -21.73 6.36 -1.62
CA PHE A 626 -20.91 7.51 -1.27
C PHE A 626 -19.87 7.75 -2.37
N GLU A 627 -19.52 9.00 -2.60
CA GLU A 627 -18.56 9.38 -3.62
C GLU A 627 -17.12 9.33 -3.09
N PHE A 628 -16.16 9.10 -3.99
CA PHE A 628 -14.76 9.42 -3.72
C PHE A 628 -14.60 10.85 -3.20
N GLY A 629 -13.81 11.02 -2.13
CA GLY A 629 -13.58 12.28 -1.44
C GLY A 629 -14.66 12.67 -0.41
N TYR A 630 -15.72 11.87 -0.26
CA TYR A 630 -16.78 12.13 0.72
C TYR A 630 -16.30 11.85 2.15
N GLY A 631 -16.71 12.70 3.08
CA GLY A 631 -16.39 12.60 4.50
C GLY A 631 -16.87 13.85 5.24
N LEU A 632 -17.49 13.65 6.39
CA LEU A 632 -18.00 14.72 7.26
C LEU A 632 -16.98 15.04 8.37
N SER A 633 -17.19 16.19 9.00
CA SER A 633 -16.46 16.65 10.17
C SER A 633 -17.44 17.16 11.23
N TYR A 634 -17.01 17.24 12.49
CA TYR A 634 -17.74 18.00 13.52
C TYR A 634 -17.68 19.51 13.30
N SER A 635 -16.82 19.96 12.40
CA SER A 635 -16.73 21.36 11.95
C SER A 635 -17.22 21.52 10.51
N ASN A 636 -17.60 22.75 10.17
CA ASN A 636 -18.00 23.12 8.82
C ASN A 636 -16.91 23.97 8.16
N TYR A 637 -16.59 23.67 6.90
CA TYR A 637 -15.53 24.33 6.15
C TYR A 637 -16.09 24.99 4.90
N THR A 638 -15.65 26.21 4.62
CA THR A 638 -15.98 26.94 3.39
C THR A 638 -14.72 27.18 2.58
N TYR A 639 -14.89 27.28 1.27
CA TYR A 639 -13.80 27.54 0.33
C TYR A 639 -14.04 28.81 -0.47
N GLU A 640 -12.95 29.46 -0.84
CA GLU A 640 -12.89 30.58 -1.78
C GLU A 640 -11.67 30.33 -2.69
N ILE A 641 -11.90 30.21 -4.00
CA ILE A 641 -10.81 30.20 -4.97
C ILE A 641 -10.43 31.66 -5.20
N LEU A 642 -9.22 32.04 -4.80
CA LEU A 642 -8.78 33.41 -4.87
C LEU A 642 -8.46 33.82 -6.31
N PRO A 643 -8.74 35.07 -6.71
CA PRO A 643 -8.39 35.56 -8.04
C PRO A 643 -6.90 35.40 -8.30
N VAL A 644 -6.60 34.90 -9.49
CA VAL A 644 -5.26 34.64 -10.00
C VAL A 644 -4.98 35.63 -11.12
N THR A 645 -3.76 36.14 -11.18
CA THR A 645 -3.35 37.20 -12.13
C THR A 645 -3.37 36.75 -13.59
N GLN A 646 -3.32 35.43 -13.83
CA GLN A 646 -3.48 34.82 -15.16
C GLN A 646 -4.53 33.70 -15.07
N ASN A 647 -5.44 33.63 -16.04
CA ASN A 647 -6.42 32.54 -16.21
C ASN A 647 -6.22 31.78 -17.53
N ARG A 648 -5.12 32.09 -18.24
CA ARG A 648 -4.73 31.48 -19.50
C ARG A 648 -3.40 30.76 -19.32
N VAL A 649 -3.37 29.49 -19.67
CA VAL A 649 -2.14 28.71 -19.81
C VAL A 649 -1.79 28.71 -21.28
N HIS A 650 -0.71 29.40 -21.64
CA HIS A 650 -0.21 29.51 -23.01
C HIS A 650 0.72 28.34 -23.34
N ILE A 651 0.43 27.61 -24.41
CA ILE A 651 1.27 26.53 -24.91
C ILE A 651 2.18 27.07 -26.02
N MET A 652 3.37 27.54 -25.63
CA MET A 652 4.37 28.07 -26.55
C MET A 652 5.04 26.97 -27.38
N VAL A 653 4.33 26.41 -28.36
CA VAL A 653 4.87 25.40 -29.29
C VAL A 653 4.56 25.80 -30.73
N GLU A 654 5.60 25.96 -31.55
CA GLU A 654 5.51 26.06 -33.02
C GLU A 654 5.09 24.71 -33.61
N SER A 655 3.84 24.32 -33.40
CA SER A 655 3.29 23.09 -33.98
C SER A 655 2.48 23.43 -35.22
N SER A 656 2.85 22.87 -36.37
CA SER A 656 2.08 22.89 -37.62
C SER A 656 0.85 21.96 -37.60
N ASN A 657 0.54 21.37 -36.44
CA ASN A 657 -0.53 20.39 -36.30
C ASN A 657 -1.92 21.06 -36.42
N PRO A 658 -2.78 20.65 -37.38
CA PRO A 658 -4.13 21.20 -37.57
C PRO A 658 -5.11 20.78 -36.47
N HIS A 659 -4.71 19.91 -35.54
CA HIS A 659 -5.53 19.43 -34.44
C HIS A 659 -5.40 20.30 -33.18
N ARG A 660 -6.52 20.52 -32.47
CA ARG A 660 -6.60 21.27 -31.18
C ARG A 660 -6.03 20.49 -29.98
N TYR A 661 -4.95 19.75 -30.17
CA TYR A 661 -4.25 19.03 -29.10
C TYR A 661 -2.75 19.01 -29.36
N LEU A 662 -1.96 18.92 -28.29
CA LEU A 662 -0.50 18.93 -28.32
C LEU A 662 0.06 17.70 -27.58
N PRO A 663 0.93 16.89 -28.22
CA PRO A 663 1.59 15.76 -27.57
C PRO A 663 2.54 16.21 -26.45
N VAL A 664 2.36 15.68 -25.25
CA VAL A 664 3.21 16.01 -24.10
C VAL A 664 4.68 15.68 -24.38
N SER A 665 4.94 14.62 -25.14
CA SER A 665 6.29 14.22 -25.56
C SER A 665 7.01 15.22 -26.45
N GLU A 666 6.27 16.07 -27.17
CA GLU A 666 6.83 17.09 -28.07
C GLU A 666 7.09 18.43 -27.38
N MET A 667 6.53 18.64 -26.19
CA MET A 667 6.65 19.91 -25.45
C MET A 667 8.02 20.05 -24.78
N GLY A 668 8.59 18.94 -24.30
CA GLY A 668 9.83 18.93 -23.54
C GLY A 668 9.67 19.46 -22.10
N ASP A 669 10.60 19.08 -21.23
CA ASP A 669 10.51 19.38 -19.79
C ASP A 669 10.52 20.88 -19.49
N GLU A 670 11.30 21.67 -20.24
CA GLU A 670 11.40 23.12 -20.02
C GLU A 670 10.07 23.86 -20.27
N VAL A 671 9.33 23.48 -21.32
CA VAL A 671 8.02 24.07 -21.60
C VAL A 671 7.00 23.64 -20.55
N CYS A 672 6.97 22.36 -20.20
CA CYS A 672 6.09 21.85 -19.14
C CYS A 672 6.36 22.53 -17.78
N GLU A 673 7.60 22.84 -17.46
CA GLU A 673 7.99 23.57 -16.25
C GLU A 673 7.56 25.05 -16.31
N LYS A 674 7.72 25.72 -17.45
CA LYS A 674 7.26 27.12 -17.65
C LYS A 674 5.73 27.26 -17.60
N MET A 675 4.98 26.19 -17.88
CA MET A 675 3.53 26.16 -17.86
C MET A 675 2.92 25.95 -16.47
N LYS A 676 3.73 25.82 -15.42
CA LYS A 676 3.23 25.67 -14.06
C LYS A 676 2.30 26.79 -13.68
N TYR A 677 1.18 26.42 -13.07
CA TYR A 677 0.10 27.32 -12.74
C TYR A 677 -0.26 27.18 -11.27
N THR A 678 -0.27 28.28 -10.52
CA THR A 678 -0.61 28.24 -9.10
C THR A 678 -2.07 28.59 -8.89
N VAL A 679 -2.80 27.71 -8.19
CA VAL A 679 -4.18 27.95 -7.75
C VAL A 679 -4.15 28.21 -6.26
N LYS A 680 -4.62 29.38 -5.83
CA LYS A 680 -4.71 29.71 -4.42
C LYS A 680 -6.14 29.53 -3.92
N VAL A 681 -6.31 28.70 -2.89
CA VAL A 681 -7.60 28.40 -2.29
C VAL A 681 -7.57 28.77 -0.82
N ARG A 682 -8.47 29.64 -0.41
CA ARG A 682 -8.72 29.91 1.00
C ARG A 682 -9.72 28.90 1.55
N VAL A 683 -9.43 28.40 2.74
CA VAL A 683 -10.31 27.54 3.52
C VAL A 683 -10.51 28.14 4.91
N LYS A 684 -11.74 28.13 5.42
CA LYS A 684 -12.07 28.61 6.77
C LYS A 684 -12.87 27.58 7.54
N ASN A 685 -12.47 27.34 8.79
CA ASN A 685 -13.21 26.53 9.74
C ASN A 685 -14.26 27.40 10.46
N HIS A 686 -15.54 27.15 10.18
CA HIS A 686 -16.68 27.80 10.84
C HIS A 686 -17.24 27.00 12.03
N GLY A 687 -16.70 25.80 12.27
CA GLY A 687 -17.12 24.95 13.38
C GLY A 687 -16.52 25.36 14.72
N ALA A 688 -16.98 24.68 15.77
CA ALA A 688 -16.52 24.92 17.15
C ALA A 688 -15.27 24.10 17.52
N MET A 689 -14.83 23.19 16.66
CA MET A 689 -13.76 22.25 16.97
C MET A 689 -12.59 22.39 15.98
N ALA A 690 -11.37 22.37 16.50
CA ALA A 690 -10.18 22.23 15.65
C ALA A 690 -10.23 20.90 14.90
N GLY A 691 -9.70 20.89 13.68
CA GLY A 691 -9.74 19.67 12.87
C GLY A 691 -8.77 19.73 11.70
N LYS A 692 -8.22 18.56 11.40
CA LYS A 692 -7.46 18.34 10.19
C LYS A 692 -8.43 18.11 9.04
N HIS A 693 -8.24 18.82 7.94
CA HIS A 693 -9.19 18.88 6.84
C HIS A 693 -8.47 18.72 5.50
N PRO A 694 -8.68 17.60 4.79
CA PRO A 694 -8.14 17.41 3.46
C PRO A 694 -8.91 18.21 2.41
N MET A 695 -8.17 19.00 1.65
CA MET A 695 -8.63 19.76 0.50
C MET A 695 -8.32 18.97 -0.77
N LEU A 696 -9.35 18.70 -1.59
CA LEU A 696 -9.23 17.93 -2.83
C LEU A 696 -9.59 18.84 -4.02
N LEU A 697 -8.61 19.16 -4.86
CA LEU A 697 -8.78 19.96 -6.06
C LEU A 697 -8.97 19.05 -7.26
N PHE A 698 -10.11 19.19 -7.93
CA PHE A 698 -10.45 18.42 -9.12
C PHE A 698 -10.45 19.30 -10.37
N VAL A 699 -10.23 18.67 -11.52
CA VAL A 699 -10.46 19.26 -12.84
C VAL A 699 -11.48 18.45 -13.63
N ARG A 700 -12.27 19.14 -14.44
CA ARG A 700 -13.11 18.57 -15.50
C ARG A 700 -13.20 19.54 -16.66
N GLN A 701 -13.63 19.09 -17.82
CA GLN A 701 -13.98 20.00 -18.91
C GLN A 701 -15.48 20.34 -18.87
N PRO A 702 -15.92 21.52 -19.36
CA PRO A 702 -17.33 21.91 -19.32
C PRO A 702 -18.26 20.98 -20.11
N LYS A 703 -17.78 20.48 -21.26
CA LYS A 703 -18.53 19.54 -22.11
C LYS A 703 -18.02 18.13 -21.86
N MET A 704 -18.93 17.25 -21.45
CA MET A 704 -18.65 15.82 -21.39
C MET A 704 -18.46 15.27 -22.80
N VAL A 705 -17.27 14.74 -23.07
CA VAL A 705 -16.95 14.04 -24.32
C VAL A 705 -16.68 12.58 -23.99
N ASN A 706 -17.19 11.67 -24.82
CA ASN A 706 -17.03 10.23 -24.61
C ASN A 706 -15.55 9.85 -24.45
N GLY A 707 -15.26 9.08 -23.40
CA GLY A 707 -13.92 8.62 -23.07
C GLY A 707 -13.09 9.58 -22.18
N ARG A 708 -13.61 10.75 -21.80
CA ARG A 708 -12.96 11.63 -20.81
C ARG A 708 -13.43 11.32 -19.38
N PRO A 709 -12.60 11.60 -18.35
CA PRO A 709 -13.07 11.54 -16.97
C PRO A 709 -14.21 12.54 -16.71
N VAL A 710 -15.19 12.13 -15.90
CA VAL A 710 -16.24 12.99 -15.32
C VAL A 710 -15.60 14.12 -14.50
N ARG A 711 -14.59 13.77 -13.72
CA ARG A 711 -13.65 14.67 -13.04
C ARG A 711 -12.38 13.91 -12.72
N GLN A 712 -11.29 14.62 -12.46
CA GLN A 712 -9.99 14.06 -12.11
C GLN A 712 -9.37 14.85 -10.98
N LEU A 713 -8.90 14.17 -9.94
CA LEU A 713 -8.12 14.79 -8.88
C LEU A 713 -6.78 15.25 -9.46
N VAL A 714 -6.42 16.51 -9.23
CA VAL A 714 -5.17 17.11 -9.72
C VAL A 714 -4.25 17.54 -8.58
N ALA A 715 -4.80 17.81 -7.41
CA ALA A 715 -4.02 18.07 -6.22
C ALA A 715 -4.82 17.77 -4.95
N PHE A 716 -4.11 17.51 -3.86
CA PHE A 716 -4.68 17.49 -2.52
C PHE A 716 -3.66 17.97 -1.50
N GLN A 717 -4.15 18.55 -0.41
CA GLN A 717 -3.37 18.97 0.74
C GLN A 717 -4.26 18.99 1.98
N SER A 718 -3.71 18.52 3.11
CA SER A 718 -4.40 18.61 4.40
C SER A 718 -3.96 19.84 5.17
N VAL A 719 -4.91 20.56 5.75
CA VAL A 719 -4.66 21.68 6.67
C VAL A 719 -5.14 21.33 8.07
N ASN A 720 -4.56 21.92 9.10
CA ASN A 720 -5.10 21.87 10.45
C ASN A 720 -5.58 23.27 10.82
N LEU A 721 -6.86 23.41 11.17
CA LEU A 721 -7.47 24.71 11.47
C LEU A 721 -8.21 24.65 12.80
N ASN A 722 -7.89 25.60 13.69
CA ASN A 722 -8.66 25.88 14.88
C ASN A 722 -10.06 26.44 14.54
N ALA A 723 -10.94 26.49 15.53
CA ALA A 723 -12.26 27.10 15.37
C ALA A 723 -12.13 28.57 14.93
N GLY A 724 -12.82 28.97 13.86
CA GLY A 724 -12.77 30.32 13.30
C GLY A 724 -11.54 30.64 12.45
N GLU A 725 -10.52 29.77 12.45
CA GLU A 725 -9.26 29.97 11.72
C GLU A 725 -9.46 29.82 10.20
N ARG A 726 -8.65 30.55 9.43
CA ARG A 726 -8.57 30.45 7.97
C ARG A 726 -7.12 30.25 7.54
N ALA A 727 -6.92 29.53 6.43
CA ALA A 727 -5.64 29.41 5.76
C ALA A 727 -5.82 29.59 4.25
N ASP A 728 -4.79 30.14 3.61
CA ASP A 728 -4.70 30.20 2.15
C ASP A 728 -3.67 29.14 1.71
N VAL A 729 -4.11 28.21 0.86
CA VAL A 729 -3.31 27.08 0.37
C VAL A 729 -3.03 27.27 -1.11
N GLU A 730 -1.78 27.04 -1.51
CA GLU A 730 -1.34 27.16 -2.89
C GLU A 730 -1.13 25.76 -3.49
N PHE A 731 -1.87 25.46 -4.55
CA PHE A 731 -1.74 24.23 -5.34
C PHE A 731 -0.97 24.53 -6.62
N GLU A 732 0.19 23.89 -6.80
CA GLU A 732 0.89 23.89 -8.07
C GLU A 732 0.22 22.90 -9.04
N LEU A 733 -0.31 23.42 -10.14
CA LEU A 733 -0.78 22.64 -11.28
C LEU A 733 0.30 22.55 -12.34
N ARG A 734 0.57 21.33 -12.81
CA ARG A 734 1.47 21.02 -13.91
C ARG A 734 0.64 20.56 -15.09
N PRO A 735 0.33 21.41 -16.09
CA PRO A 735 -0.59 21.05 -17.17
C PRO A 735 -0.24 19.76 -17.92
N CYS A 736 1.05 19.50 -18.17
CA CYS A 736 1.52 18.26 -18.80
C CYS A 736 1.19 16.98 -18.02
N GLU A 737 0.97 17.08 -16.72
CA GLU A 737 0.60 15.96 -15.84
C GLU A 737 -0.89 15.98 -15.48
N HIS A 738 -1.39 17.14 -15.07
CA HIS A 738 -2.70 17.29 -14.44
C HIS A 738 -3.83 17.58 -15.42
N LEU A 739 -3.52 18.16 -16.59
CA LEU A 739 -4.51 18.49 -17.63
C LEU A 739 -4.36 17.60 -18.87
N SER A 740 -3.35 16.73 -18.90
CA SER A 740 -3.16 15.81 -20.02
C SER A 740 -4.11 14.61 -19.91
N SER A 741 -4.41 14.02 -21.06
CA SER A 741 -5.22 12.81 -21.18
C SER A 741 -4.59 11.85 -22.19
N ALA A 742 -4.78 10.55 -21.96
CA ALA A 742 -4.29 9.54 -22.89
C ALA A 742 -5.22 9.41 -24.11
N LYS A 743 -4.65 9.30 -25.31
CA LYS A 743 -5.35 8.85 -26.52
C LYS A 743 -5.46 7.32 -26.56
N LYS A 744 -6.21 6.80 -27.54
CA LYS A 744 -6.39 5.35 -27.76
C LYS A 744 -5.08 4.57 -27.92
N ASP A 745 -4.06 5.21 -28.47
CA ASP A 745 -2.71 4.65 -28.65
C ASP A 745 -1.82 4.76 -27.39
N GLY A 746 -2.32 5.38 -26.31
CA GLY A 746 -1.59 5.62 -25.06
C GLY A 746 -0.74 6.90 -25.07
N SER A 747 -0.70 7.67 -26.16
CA SER A 747 0.01 8.95 -26.18
C SER A 747 -0.69 9.98 -25.28
N MET A 748 0.08 10.66 -24.44
CA MET A 748 -0.44 11.72 -23.57
C MET A 748 -0.51 13.04 -24.32
N VAL A 749 -1.66 13.70 -24.29
CA VAL A 749 -1.89 15.00 -24.94
C VAL A 749 -2.57 15.99 -24.02
N ILE A 750 -2.28 17.27 -24.23
CA ILE A 750 -3.07 18.38 -23.69
C ILE A 750 -3.97 18.90 -24.80
N GLU A 751 -5.25 19.07 -24.51
CA GLU A 751 -6.20 19.65 -25.46
C GLU A 751 -6.40 21.13 -25.19
N GLU A 752 -6.56 21.91 -26.25
CA GLU A 752 -6.95 23.32 -26.13
C GLU A 752 -8.40 23.43 -25.64
N GLY A 753 -8.67 24.47 -24.85
CA GLY A 753 -10.01 24.83 -24.41
C GLY A 753 -10.13 25.04 -22.91
N SER A 754 -11.38 25.00 -22.46
CA SER A 754 -11.77 25.31 -21.09
C SER A 754 -11.63 24.10 -20.16
N TYR A 755 -11.06 24.34 -18.99
CA TYR A 755 -10.95 23.42 -17.88
C TYR A 755 -11.55 24.08 -16.63
N LEU A 756 -12.44 23.38 -15.95
CA LEU A 756 -13.07 23.82 -14.70
C LEU A 756 -12.36 23.15 -13.54
N LEU A 757 -11.65 23.95 -12.76
CA LEU A 757 -11.15 23.57 -11.45
C LEU A 757 -12.29 23.62 -10.45
N SER A 758 -12.37 22.65 -9.55
CA SER A 758 -13.42 22.58 -8.54
C SER A 758 -12.89 22.11 -7.19
N ILE A 759 -13.39 22.74 -6.12
CA ILE A 759 -13.20 22.33 -4.73
C ILE A 759 -14.47 22.63 -3.93
N GLY A 760 -15.04 21.60 -3.31
CA GLY A 760 -16.36 21.71 -2.70
C GLY A 760 -17.41 22.11 -3.74
N ASP A 761 -18.13 23.20 -3.48
CA ASP A 761 -19.13 23.81 -4.37
C ASP A 761 -18.57 24.95 -5.24
N LYS A 762 -17.27 25.24 -5.15
CA LYS A 762 -16.64 26.34 -5.89
C LYS A 762 -15.98 25.84 -7.15
N GLU A 763 -16.13 26.60 -8.23
CA GLU A 763 -15.48 26.35 -9.51
C GLU A 763 -14.75 27.59 -10.02
N SER A 764 -13.66 27.39 -10.76
CA SER A 764 -12.94 28.42 -11.50
C SER A 764 -12.52 27.87 -12.86
N GLU A 765 -12.55 28.72 -13.87
CA GLU A 765 -12.20 28.34 -15.24
C GLU A 765 -10.74 28.69 -15.57
N ILE A 766 -10.06 27.75 -16.24
CA ILE A 766 -8.75 27.94 -16.85
C ILE A 766 -8.89 27.69 -18.35
N GLN A 767 -8.33 28.58 -19.15
CA GLN A 767 -8.24 28.38 -20.60
C GLN A 767 -6.84 27.90 -20.98
N VAL A 768 -6.77 26.76 -21.66
CA VAL A 768 -5.54 26.30 -22.32
C VAL A 768 -5.59 26.82 -23.75
N VAL A 769 -4.65 27.70 -24.08
CA VAL A 769 -4.54 28.36 -25.39
C VAL A 769 -3.17 28.12 -25.98
N LYS A 770 -3.09 28.05 -27.30
CA LYS A 770 -1.83 27.98 -28.04
C LYS A 770 -1.16 29.36 -28.11
#